data_AF-A0ABD3GLB7-F1
#
_entry.id   AF-A0ABD3GLB7-F1
#
_cell.length_a   1.000
_cell.length_b   1.000
_cell.length_c   1.000
_cell.angle_alpha   90.00
_cell.angle_beta   90.00
_cell.angle_gamma   90.00
#
_symmetry.space_group_name_H-M   'P 1'
#
loop_
_entity.id
_entity.type
_entity.pdbx_description
1 polymer ?
#
loop_
_entity_poly.entity_id
_entity_poly.type
_entity_poly.pdbx_seq_one_letter_code
_entity_poly.pdbx_strand_id
1 'polypeptide(L)'
;MLQVLATLFVVGIGLCDWTASAENTFGQAHFESMMSNVKQIASELGHIYDSPCGPQECRCSQDLCMPLLEDNNPSCLKSLFNTSNIYNCSSFLTTKLGSTTQVCPSVMITTSRSSAAYVRTDVNAAALGTQQSAICRTQQLDPLFNSLSANSPYYARYFIQTISGGFRSYPGREEMGDSCLAFDGRTRPWFSSISVPNHLVVVIDHGYSMGGNADTWELYSRLTYAQKFALSLVDTVYVNYVNVVSFGGNDISSQSYETPIHVNFDPNNPQNHPELEPLKEKINLLTVSQNDTDASDFANALKTALRAFNESHNSLANVVIFTDGSFTSGNFFSDPSITSILDQMVNSNVQLFIYGINAGISGSGLQALSKSVNSTFQNIIEFSNPLFTMQSYLGYLAGCHRNLYGETGFWSRNYKDYFNVGYALTVALPAFSKNGSFIGVAAINLVKDELGPDEPQNTFRKDFEAAVEAQRIQQDKVQAGFDAKAFLRPAVPSFFDDSSCVYNMQSGLLCVSGQRNSKESLNERRCCNSCRDFGGGGTNKRASRIELGSVFGVLGLAVVVITATFWLRRYQDKQGNVNREESRITETESVGSGLGLPTGTNGEVLEMKTHKPTMVIPSQVRKMSQKFAIGTVEVHSNEH
;
A
#
# COMPACT_ATOMS: atom_id res chain seq x y z
N MET A 1 6.58 24.89 56.40
CA MET A 1 6.72 25.49 55.05
C MET A 1 7.90 24.89 54.25
N LEU A 2 9.09 24.68 54.84
CA LEU A 2 10.22 24.01 54.15
C LEU A 2 9.99 22.53 53.78
N GLN A 3 9.14 21.80 54.50
CA GLN A 3 8.86 20.38 54.23
C GLN A 3 7.87 20.16 53.07
N VAL A 4 7.07 21.18 52.72
CA VAL A 4 6.15 21.16 51.57
C VAL A 4 6.89 21.51 50.27
N LEU A 5 7.99 22.27 50.36
CA LEU A 5 8.85 22.60 49.22
C LEU A 5 9.71 21.40 48.76
N ALA A 6 10.06 20.47 49.64
CA ALA A 6 10.82 19.27 49.27
C ALA A 6 9.96 18.22 48.53
N THR A 7 8.66 18.12 48.84
CA THR A 7 7.76 17.17 48.17
C THR A 7 7.37 17.65 46.76
N LEU A 8 7.33 18.96 46.52
CA LEU A 8 7.13 19.53 45.19
C LEU A 8 8.34 19.39 44.26
N PHE A 9 9.57 19.30 44.81
CA PHE A 9 10.78 19.12 44.00
C PHE A 9 10.97 17.67 43.52
N VAL A 10 10.50 16.67 44.26
CA VAL A 10 10.57 15.26 43.85
C VAL A 10 9.47 14.89 42.85
N VAL A 11 8.33 15.58 42.86
CA VAL A 11 7.29 15.44 41.81
C VAL A 11 7.63 16.26 40.56
N GLY A 12 8.47 17.31 40.68
CA GLY A 12 8.85 18.20 39.58
C GLY A 12 9.93 17.69 38.63
N ILE A 13 10.62 16.58 38.93
CA ILE A 13 11.61 15.97 38.02
C ILE A 13 10.97 14.82 37.19
N GLY A 14 9.76 14.39 37.54
CA GLY A 14 9.02 13.34 36.82
C GLY A 14 8.02 13.85 35.76
N LEU A 15 7.99 15.15 35.46
CA LEU A 15 7.03 15.76 34.53
C LEU A 15 7.66 16.57 33.38
N CYS A 16 8.98 16.45 33.18
CA CYS A 16 9.62 16.90 31.95
C CYS A 16 9.64 15.76 30.92
N ASP A 17 8.47 15.30 30.49
CA ASP A 17 8.37 14.51 29.24
C ASP A 17 6.99 14.58 28.56
N TRP A 18 6.10 15.49 28.99
CA TRP A 18 4.71 15.54 28.51
C TRP A 18 4.26 16.90 27.94
N THR A 19 5.19 17.83 27.72
CA THR A 19 4.90 19.09 26.99
C THR A 19 5.78 19.29 25.76
N ALA A 20 6.25 18.20 25.16
CA ALA A 20 6.47 18.16 23.72
C ALA A 20 5.17 17.67 23.06
N SER A 21 4.10 18.46 23.13
CA SER A 21 3.07 18.33 22.10
C SER A 21 3.75 18.80 20.83
N ALA A 22 4.29 17.85 20.06
CA ALA A 22 4.97 18.11 18.81
C ALA A 22 4.08 19.05 17.99
N GLU A 23 4.56 20.27 17.73
CA GLU A 23 4.11 20.95 16.54
C GLU A 23 4.52 20.02 15.40
N ASN A 24 3.56 19.21 14.91
CA ASN A 24 3.78 18.36 13.75
C ASN A 24 4.34 19.29 12.67
N THR A 25 5.59 19.06 12.29
CA THR A 25 6.21 19.90 11.29
C THR A 25 5.45 19.73 9.98
N PHE A 26 5.54 20.71 9.10
CA PHE A 26 4.76 20.72 7.87
C PHE A 26 5.00 19.46 7.00
N GLY A 27 6.23 18.92 7.03
CA GLY A 27 6.58 17.66 6.35
C GLY A 27 5.85 16.45 6.93
N GLN A 28 5.83 16.32 8.27
CA GLN A 28 5.11 15.24 8.94
C GLN A 28 3.59 15.33 8.71
N ALA A 29 3.01 16.52 8.77
CA ALA A 29 1.59 16.72 8.49
C ALA A 29 1.22 16.32 7.04
N HIS A 30 2.12 16.58 6.07
CA HIS A 30 1.91 16.15 4.69
C HIS A 30 2.00 14.62 4.54
N PHE A 31 2.97 13.98 5.21
CA PHE A 31 3.06 12.52 5.30
C PHE A 31 1.77 11.90 5.85
N GLU A 32 1.27 12.41 6.98
CA GLU A 32 0.01 11.94 7.60
C GLU A 32 -1.19 12.15 6.68
N SER A 33 -1.25 13.28 5.97
CA SER A 33 -2.27 13.57 4.97
C SER A 33 -2.25 12.55 3.82
N MET A 34 -1.08 12.24 3.26
CA MET A 34 -0.95 11.22 2.20
C MET A 34 -1.40 9.83 2.68
N MET A 35 -1.03 9.45 3.90
CA MET A 35 -1.48 8.19 4.52
C MET A 35 -3.00 8.14 4.71
N SER A 36 -3.62 9.24 5.12
CA SER A 36 -5.07 9.35 5.23
C SER A 36 -5.75 9.28 3.86
N ASN A 37 -5.19 9.97 2.86
CA ASN A 37 -5.74 10.05 1.52
C ASN A 37 -5.70 8.69 0.81
N VAL A 38 -4.61 7.92 0.91
CA VAL A 38 -4.52 6.59 0.29
C VAL A 38 -5.51 5.62 0.93
N LYS A 39 -5.75 5.72 2.25
CA LYS A 39 -6.78 4.95 2.96
C LYS A 39 -8.18 5.27 2.45
N GLN A 40 -8.50 6.56 2.28
CA GLN A 40 -9.79 6.98 1.74
C GLN A 40 -10.00 6.43 0.32
N ILE A 41 -8.98 6.48 -0.54
CA ILE A 41 -9.06 5.93 -1.91
C ILE A 41 -9.27 4.41 -1.88
N ALA A 42 -8.52 3.68 -1.04
CA ALA A 42 -8.67 2.23 -0.93
C ALA A 42 -10.07 1.84 -0.40
N SER A 43 -10.58 2.57 0.59
CA SER A 43 -11.93 2.37 1.14
C SER A 43 -13.02 2.63 0.11
N GLU A 44 -12.92 3.75 -0.62
CA GLU A 44 -13.89 4.10 -1.67
C GLU A 44 -13.85 3.11 -2.83
N LEU A 45 -12.66 2.62 -3.20
CA LEU A 45 -12.52 1.55 -4.17
C LEU A 45 -13.22 0.27 -3.68
N GLY A 46 -13.11 -0.06 -2.40
CA GLY A 46 -13.88 -1.13 -1.76
C GLY A 46 -15.39 -0.94 -1.94
N HIS A 47 -15.90 0.25 -1.67
CA HIS A 47 -17.32 0.59 -1.81
C HIS A 47 -17.84 0.48 -3.25
N ILE A 48 -17.05 0.92 -4.23
CA ILE A 48 -17.39 0.83 -5.66
C ILE A 48 -17.60 -0.62 -6.11
N TYR A 49 -16.87 -1.56 -5.50
CA TYR A 49 -16.93 -2.99 -5.82
C TYR A 49 -17.88 -3.78 -4.91
N ASP A 50 -18.63 -3.12 -4.02
CA ASP A 50 -19.71 -3.77 -3.27
C ASP A 50 -20.91 -4.12 -4.17
N SER A 51 -21.08 -3.38 -5.28
CA SER A 51 -22.08 -3.69 -6.29
C SER A 51 -21.53 -4.71 -7.28
N PRO A 52 -22.27 -5.79 -7.60
CA PRO A 52 -21.82 -6.81 -8.55
C PRO A 52 -21.57 -6.21 -9.92
N CYS A 53 -22.29 -5.16 -10.33
CA CYS A 53 -22.01 -4.37 -11.53
C CYS A 53 -21.91 -2.87 -11.21
N GLY A 54 -20.97 -2.17 -11.87
CA GLY A 54 -20.81 -0.73 -11.74
C GLY A 54 -21.99 0.05 -12.33
N PRO A 55 -21.86 1.38 -12.51
CA PRO A 55 -22.87 2.14 -13.24
C PRO A 55 -23.09 1.55 -14.65
N GLN A 56 -24.35 1.40 -15.06
CA GLN A 56 -24.72 0.83 -16.37
C GLN A 56 -24.24 1.71 -17.54
N GLU A 57 -24.14 3.02 -17.30
CA GLU A 57 -23.57 3.98 -18.25
C GLU A 57 -22.11 4.27 -17.89
N CYS A 58 -21.22 3.92 -18.80
CA CYS A 58 -19.80 4.22 -18.70
C CYS A 58 -19.45 5.29 -19.73
N ARG A 59 -19.05 6.48 -19.26
CA ARG A 59 -18.47 7.50 -20.15
C ARG A 59 -17.08 7.04 -20.58
N CYS A 60 -16.61 7.43 -21.74
CA CYS A 60 -15.22 7.12 -22.08
C CYS A 60 -14.26 7.82 -21.09
N SER A 61 -13.17 7.15 -20.73
CA SER A 61 -12.07 7.73 -19.93
C SER A 61 -10.99 8.32 -20.84
N GLN A 62 -10.29 9.37 -20.38
CA GLN A 62 -9.12 9.87 -21.10
C GLN A 62 -8.12 8.73 -21.24
N ASP A 63 -7.72 8.39 -22.46
CA ASP A 63 -6.65 7.41 -22.67
C ASP A 63 -5.32 8.03 -22.23
N LEU A 64 -4.57 7.32 -21.40
CA LEU A 64 -3.22 7.72 -20.98
C LEU A 64 -2.26 7.81 -22.17
N CYS A 65 -2.53 7.04 -23.23
CA CYS A 65 -1.70 6.94 -24.43
C CYS A 65 -2.04 7.92 -25.55
N MET A 66 -3.07 8.75 -25.35
CA MET A 66 -3.54 9.67 -26.38
C MET A 66 -3.42 11.12 -25.92
N PRO A 67 -3.37 12.07 -26.87
CA PRO A 67 -3.50 13.48 -26.57
C PRO A 67 -4.66 13.77 -25.61
N LEU A 68 -4.46 14.75 -24.73
CA LEU A 68 -5.53 15.27 -23.90
C LEU A 68 -6.65 15.85 -24.77
N LEU A 69 -7.90 15.49 -24.46
CA LEU A 69 -9.05 16.04 -25.17
C LEU A 69 -9.19 17.54 -24.87
N GLU A 70 -9.42 18.35 -25.91
CA GLU A 70 -9.61 19.80 -25.77
C GLU A 70 -10.80 20.14 -24.85
N ASP A 71 -11.89 19.38 -24.95
CA ASP A 71 -13.09 19.54 -24.12
C ASP A 71 -12.85 19.28 -22.62
N ASN A 72 -11.72 18.67 -22.26
CA ASN A 72 -11.35 18.45 -20.88
C ASN A 72 -10.69 19.68 -20.22
N ASN A 73 -10.57 20.81 -20.95
CA ASN A 73 -9.92 22.05 -20.49
C ASN A 73 -8.51 21.80 -19.92
N PRO A 74 -7.57 21.29 -20.73
CA PRO A 74 -6.21 21.05 -20.27
C PRO A 74 -5.59 22.34 -19.71
N SER A 75 -4.86 22.19 -18.62
CA SER A 75 -4.23 23.29 -17.89
C SER A 75 -2.78 22.95 -17.57
N CYS A 76 -1.96 23.98 -17.48
CA CYS A 76 -0.55 23.83 -17.12
C CYS A 76 -0.40 23.84 -15.61
N LEU A 77 -0.01 22.70 -15.07
CA LEU A 77 0.37 22.60 -13.67
C LEU A 77 1.84 22.98 -13.54
N LYS A 78 2.07 24.11 -12.89
CA LYS A 78 3.41 24.57 -12.53
C LYS A 78 3.98 23.66 -11.44
N SER A 79 5.24 23.24 -11.60
CA SER A 79 6.01 22.68 -10.49
C SER A 79 6.10 23.69 -9.34
N LEU A 80 6.08 23.22 -8.10
CA LEU A 80 6.32 24.10 -6.94
C LEU A 80 7.73 24.69 -6.92
N PHE A 81 8.71 23.95 -7.45
CA PHE A 81 10.12 24.32 -7.43
C PHE A 81 10.64 24.55 -8.85
N ASN A 82 11.28 25.70 -9.10
CA ASN A 82 11.86 26.04 -10.40
C ASN A 82 12.98 25.06 -10.84
N THR A 83 13.56 24.31 -9.89
CA THR A 83 14.57 23.28 -10.13
C THR A 83 13.98 21.92 -10.51
N SER A 84 12.68 21.73 -10.34
CA SER A 84 12.00 20.48 -10.70
C SER A 84 12.17 20.24 -12.20
N ASN A 85 12.63 19.05 -12.55
CA ASN A 85 12.75 18.65 -13.95
C ASN A 85 11.75 17.53 -14.26
N ILE A 86 10.51 17.68 -13.79
CA ILE A 86 9.43 16.76 -14.11
C ILE A 86 9.39 16.53 -15.63
N TYR A 87 9.46 15.26 -16.03
CA TYR A 87 9.45 14.85 -17.43
C TYR A 87 10.52 15.49 -18.32
N ASN A 88 11.61 16.00 -17.73
CA ASN A 88 12.63 16.79 -18.42
C ASN A 88 12.08 18.07 -19.09
N CYS A 89 10.94 18.61 -18.63
CA CYS A 89 10.32 19.78 -19.26
C CYS A 89 11.19 21.03 -19.15
N SER A 90 11.96 21.20 -18.07
CA SER A 90 12.89 22.33 -17.91
C SER A 90 13.97 22.29 -18.97
N SER A 91 14.60 21.13 -19.16
CA SER A 91 15.63 20.92 -20.18
C SER A 91 15.06 21.15 -21.58
N PHE A 92 13.92 20.54 -21.89
CA PHE A 92 13.26 20.67 -23.19
C PHE A 92 12.93 22.13 -23.54
N LEU A 93 12.29 22.86 -22.62
CA LEU A 93 11.90 24.25 -22.83
C LEU A 93 13.12 25.18 -22.95
N THR A 94 14.19 24.93 -22.18
CA THR A 94 15.44 25.69 -22.29
C THR A 94 16.07 25.52 -23.68
N THR A 95 16.11 24.29 -24.20
CA THR A 95 16.59 24.03 -25.56
C THR A 95 15.70 24.69 -26.61
N LYS A 96 14.37 24.65 -26.44
CA LYS A 96 13.40 25.20 -27.39
C LYS A 96 13.35 26.74 -27.40
N LEU A 97 13.52 27.38 -26.25
CA LEU A 97 13.34 28.84 -26.08
C LEU A 97 14.66 29.62 -25.93
N GLY A 98 15.80 28.94 -25.85
CA GLY A 98 17.11 29.53 -25.62
C GLY A 98 17.44 29.74 -24.14
N SER A 99 18.74 29.68 -23.80
CA SER A 99 19.27 29.68 -22.43
C SER A 99 19.08 30.99 -21.65
N THR A 100 18.70 32.08 -22.31
CA THR A 100 18.48 33.40 -21.70
C THR A 100 17.04 33.64 -21.28
N THR A 101 16.10 32.75 -21.65
CA THR A 101 14.68 32.90 -21.35
C THR A 101 14.36 32.26 -20.00
N GLN A 102 13.66 32.96 -19.12
CA GLN A 102 13.19 32.39 -17.86
C GLN A 102 12.16 31.28 -18.16
N VAL A 103 12.57 30.02 -17.98
CA VAL A 103 11.71 28.84 -18.19
C VAL A 103 10.90 28.58 -16.93
N CYS A 104 9.60 28.34 -17.12
CA CYS A 104 8.71 27.90 -16.07
C CYS A 104 8.27 26.46 -16.36
N PRO A 105 8.95 25.44 -15.80
CA PRO A 105 8.61 24.06 -16.10
C PRO A 105 7.22 23.73 -15.56
N SER A 106 6.32 23.42 -16.48
CA SER A 106 4.96 23.01 -16.16
C SER A 106 4.53 21.87 -17.07
N VAL A 107 3.63 21.04 -16.56
CA VAL A 107 3.10 19.87 -17.24
C VAL A 107 1.64 20.10 -17.57
N MET A 108 1.25 19.74 -18.79
CA MET A 108 -0.13 19.78 -19.22
C MET A 108 -0.91 18.62 -18.59
N ILE A 109 -1.98 18.97 -17.86
CA ILE A 109 -2.86 18.04 -17.17
C ILE A 109 -4.32 18.40 -17.41
N THR A 110 -5.23 17.49 -17.09
CA THR A 110 -6.65 17.77 -16.90
C THR A 110 -7.08 17.40 -15.48
N THR A 111 -7.73 18.34 -14.81
CA THR A 111 -8.36 18.14 -13.49
C THR A 111 -9.83 17.76 -13.61
N SER A 112 -10.40 17.80 -14.82
CA SER A 112 -11.82 17.47 -15.03
C SER A 112 -12.06 15.97 -15.08
N ARG A 113 -11.04 15.17 -15.43
CA ARG A 113 -11.11 13.70 -15.55
C ARG A 113 -9.76 13.05 -15.26
N SER A 114 -9.76 11.82 -14.78
CA SER A 114 -8.54 10.99 -14.74
C SER A 114 -8.26 10.30 -16.07
N SER A 115 -7.00 9.90 -16.28
CA SER A 115 -6.59 9.04 -17.38
C SER A 115 -6.70 7.57 -16.99
N ALA A 116 -6.94 6.71 -17.98
CA ALA A 116 -6.98 5.26 -17.81
C ALA A 116 -6.08 4.56 -18.82
N ALA A 117 -5.56 3.39 -18.44
CA ALA A 117 -4.76 2.52 -19.28
C ALA A 117 -4.98 1.05 -18.91
N TYR A 118 -4.52 0.17 -19.78
CA TYR A 118 -4.41 -1.26 -19.57
C TYR A 118 -3.37 -1.81 -20.55
N VAL A 119 -2.80 -2.97 -20.24
CA VAL A 119 -1.81 -3.61 -21.10
C VAL A 119 -2.45 -4.02 -22.42
N ARG A 120 -1.87 -3.56 -23.54
CA ARG A 120 -2.34 -3.87 -24.89
C ARG A 120 -1.24 -3.74 -25.93
N THR A 121 -1.40 -4.42 -27.06
CA THR A 121 -0.40 -4.45 -28.14
C THR A 121 -0.41 -3.21 -29.02
N ASP A 122 -1.57 -2.55 -29.14
CA ASP A 122 -1.75 -1.35 -29.93
C ASP A 122 -2.86 -0.46 -29.32
N VAL A 123 -2.95 0.77 -29.78
CA VAL A 123 -3.88 1.78 -29.23
C VAL A 123 -5.36 1.46 -29.49
N ASN A 124 -5.67 0.64 -30.49
CA ASN A 124 -7.03 0.28 -30.90
C ASN A 124 -7.45 -1.11 -30.40
N ALA A 125 -6.54 -1.90 -29.85
CA ALA A 125 -6.83 -3.19 -29.24
C ALA A 125 -7.98 -3.04 -28.24
N ALA A 126 -8.90 -3.99 -28.22
CA ALA A 126 -10.03 -3.97 -27.30
C ALA A 126 -9.58 -4.44 -25.91
N ALA A 127 -10.08 -3.77 -24.87
CA ALA A 127 -9.94 -4.24 -23.50
C ALA A 127 -10.76 -5.51 -23.28
N LEU A 128 -10.27 -6.41 -22.43
CA LEU A 128 -11.03 -7.57 -21.96
C LEU A 128 -12.22 -7.12 -21.10
N GLY A 129 -13.28 -7.92 -21.01
CA GLY A 129 -14.49 -7.56 -20.25
C GLY A 129 -14.20 -7.14 -18.80
N THR A 130 -13.26 -7.82 -18.13
CA THR A 130 -12.84 -7.51 -16.75
C THR A 130 -12.04 -6.20 -16.66
N GLN A 131 -11.25 -5.87 -17.68
CA GLN A 131 -10.56 -4.57 -17.79
C GLN A 131 -11.54 -3.44 -18.08
N GLN A 132 -12.51 -3.67 -18.96
CA GLN A 132 -13.59 -2.71 -19.27
C GLN A 132 -14.38 -2.37 -18.01
N SER A 133 -14.84 -3.39 -17.29
CA SER A 133 -15.55 -3.25 -16.01
C SER A 133 -14.73 -2.42 -15.00
N ALA A 134 -13.45 -2.76 -14.84
CA ALA A 134 -12.56 -2.04 -13.93
C ALA A 134 -12.37 -0.57 -14.31
N ILE A 135 -12.12 -0.28 -15.58
CA ILE A 135 -11.96 1.10 -16.06
C ILE A 135 -13.26 1.88 -15.87
N CYS A 136 -14.42 1.29 -16.15
CA CYS A 136 -15.71 1.96 -15.98
C CYS A 136 -16.02 2.27 -14.53
N ARG A 137 -15.94 1.28 -13.64
CA ARG A 137 -16.25 1.45 -12.20
C ARG A 137 -15.43 2.53 -11.55
N THR A 138 -14.15 2.55 -11.87
CA THR A 138 -13.16 3.38 -11.18
C THR A 138 -13.26 4.85 -11.55
N GLN A 139 -14.06 5.21 -12.56
CA GLN A 139 -14.43 6.61 -12.84
C GLN A 139 -15.11 7.29 -11.66
N GLN A 140 -15.80 6.50 -10.81
CA GLN A 140 -16.44 7.01 -9.60
C GLN A 140 -15.43 7.56 -8.57
N LEU A 141 -14.13 7.29 -8.75
CA LEU A 141 -13.07 7.89 -7.91
C LEU A 141 -12.72 9.33 -8.33
N ASP A 142 -13.11 9.79 -9.52
CA ASP A 142 -12.73 11.13 -10.01
C ASP A 142 -13.14 12.28 -9.06
N PRO A 143 -14.37 12.29 -8.48
CA PRO A 143 -14.74 13.30 -7.48
C PRO A 143 -13.86 13.27 -6.22
N LEU A 144 -13.52 12.07 -5.74
CA LEU A 144 -12.64 11.90 -4.59
C LEU A 144 -11.22 12.39 -4.92
N PHE A 145 -10.65 11.94 -6.04
CA PHE A 145 -9.34 12.39 -6.48
C PHE A 145 -9.25 13.90 -6.63
N ASN A 146 -10.27 14.53 -7.24
CA ASN A 146 -10.33 15.97 -7.36
C ASN A 146 -10.33 16.65 -5.97
N SER A 147 -11.19 16.20 -5.06
CA SER A 147 -11.24 16.72 -3.68
C SER A 147 -9.91 16.59 -2.94
N LEU A 148 -9.27 15.42 -3.01
CA LEU A 148 -7.99 15.17 -2.35
C LEU A 148 -6.86 16.01 -2.96
N SER A 149 -6.80 16.09 -4.29
CA SER A 149 -5.79 16.87 -5.01
C SER A 149 -5.90 18.37 -4.77
N ALA A 150 -7.12 18.90 -4.65
CA ALA A 150 -7.38 20.32 -4.42
C ALA A 150 -6.86 20.79 -3.05
N ASN A 151 -6.65 19.85 -2.12
CA ASN A 151 -6.12 20.08 -0.78
C ASN A 151 -4.60 19.80 -0.68
N SER A 152 -3.97 19.27 -1.74
CA SER A 152 -2.52 19.07 -1.77
C SER A 152 -1.84 20.32 -2.35
N PRO A 153 -0.85 20.90 -1.65
CA PRO A 153 -0.03 21.96 -2.24
C PRO A 153 0.94 21.42 -3.30
N TYR A 154 1.29 20.13 -3.27
CA TYR A 154 2.27 19.48 -4.13
C TYR A 154 1.62 18.77 -5.32
N TYR A 155 2.36 18.68 -6.43
CA TYR A 155 2.00 17.75 -7.49
C TYR A 155 2.15 16.31 -6.99
N ALA A 156 1.01 15.70 -6.73
CA ALA A 156 0.89 14.29 -6.41
C ALA A 156 0.03 13.61 -7.46
N ARG A 157 0.40 12.39 -7.82
CA ARG A 157 -0.37 11.52 -8.69
C ARG A 157 -1.15 10.54 -7.83
N TYR A 158 -2.46 10.60 -7.91
CA TYR A 158 -3.36 9.64 -7.27
C TYR A 158 -3.71 8.58 -8.30
N PHE A 159 -3.58 7.30 -7.98
CA PHE A 159 -3.87 6.26 -8.94
C PHE A 159 -4.27 4.97 -8.26
N ILE A 160 -4.86 4.11 -9.06
CA ILE A 160 -5.20 2.75 -8.68
C ILE A 160 -4.73 1.80 -9.78
N GLN A 161 -4.40 0.58 -9.36
CA GLN A 161 -4.22 -0.54 -10.26
C GLN A 161 -5.09 -1.69 -9.77
N THR A 162 -6.05 -2.04 -10.61
CA THR A 162 -6.94 -3.18 -10.35
C THR A 162 -6.22 -4.49 -10.68
N ILE A 163 -6.66 -5.56 -10.03
CA ILE A 163 -6.14 -6.91 -10.26
C ILE A 163 -6.38 -7.38 -11.71
N SER A 164 -7.43 -6.88 -12.36
CA SER A 164 -7.72 -7.13 -13.78
C SER A 164 -6.78 -6.40 -14.75
N GLY A 165 -5.85 -5.57 -14.27
CA GLY A 165 -4.91 -4.85 -15.13
C GLY A 165 -5.38 -3.46 -15.55
N GLY A 166 -6.60 -3.05 -15.20
CA GLY A 166 -7.06 -1.68 -15.39
C GLY A 166 -6.33 -0.70 -14.47
N PHE A 167 -5.73 0.33 -15.06
CA PHE A 167 -5.04 1.43 -14.39
C PHE A 167 -5.83 2.72 -14.53
N ARG A 168 -5.93 3.50 -13.46
CA ARG A 168 -6.51 4.86 -13.49
C ARG A 168 -5.63 5.81 -12.71
N SER A 169 -5.38 6.99 -13.27
CA SER A 169 -4.51 8.00 -12.67
C SER A 169 -5.06 9.41 -12.81
N TYR A 170 -5.07 10.14 -11.70
CA TYR A 170 -5.46 11.53 -11.58
C TYR A 170 -4.26 12.40 -11.11
N PRO A 171 -4.11 13.65 -11.60
CA PRO A 171 -4.89 14.25 -12.68
C PRO A 171 -4.65 13.53 -14.01
N GLY A 172 -5.62 13.64 -14.92
CA GLY A 172 -5.49 13.08 -16.26
C GLY A 172 -4.36 13.76 -17.02
N ARG A 173 -3.59 12.99 -17.76
CA ARG A 173 -2.45 13.43 -18.56
C ARG A 173 -2.17 12.42 -19.66
N GLU A 174 -1.26 12.80 -20.54
CA GLU A 174 -0.71 11.95 -21.58
C GLU A 174 0.67 11.41 -21.16
N GLU A 175 0.95 10.16 -21.50
CA GLU A 175 2.23 9.50 -21.29
C GLU A 175 2.85 9.01 -22.62
N MET A 176 4.07 8.49 -22.52
CA MET A 176 4.90 8.11 -23.66
C MET A 176 4.38 6.89 -24.42
N GLY A 177 3.82 7.11 -25.62
CA GLY A 177 3.66 6.16 -26.74
C GLY A 177 3.59 4.68 -26.38
N ASP A 178 4.47 3.85 -26.94
CA ASP A 178 4.43 2.40 -26.72
C ASP A 178 4.66 1.99 -25.25
N SER A 179 5.31 2.84 -24.45
CA SER A 179 5.51 2.57 -23.03
C SER A 179 4.19 2.54 -22.27
N CYS A 180 3.24 3.44 -22.56
CA CYS A 180 1.94 3.40 -21.88
C CYS A 180 1.06 2.22 -22.32
N LEU A 181 1.26 1.68 -23.53
CA LEU A 181 0.59 0.46 -24.00
C LEU A 181 1.07 -0.79 -23.23
N ALA A 182 2.37 -0.85 -22.93
CA ALA A 182 2.98 -1.93 -22.16
C ALA A 182 2.93 -1.71 -20.64
N PHE A 183 2.30 -0.63 -20.15
CA PHE A 183 2.29 -0.32 -18.73
C PHE A 183 1.36 -1.25 -17.96
N ASP A 184 1.95 -2.17 -17.19
CA ASP A 184 1.25 -2.90 -16.14
C ASP A 184 1.66 -2.37 -14.75
N GLY A 185 0.70 -1.92 -13.94
CA GLY A 185 0.98 -1.51 -12.56
C GLY A 185 1.28 -2.68 -11.62
N ARG A 186 0.87 -3.91 -11.97
CA ARG A 186 0.99 -5.10 -11.12
C ARG A 186 2.44 -5.60 -11.00
N THR A 187 3.30 -5.23 -11.92
CA THR A 187 4.75 -5.50 -11.93
C THR A 187 5.57 -4.32 -11.43
N ARG A 188 4.98 -3.41 -10.66
CA ARG A 188 5.67 -2.22 -10.14
C ARG A 188 5.97 -2.36 -8.66
N PRO A 189 7.05 -1.73 -8.15
CA PRO A 189 7.44 -1.90 -6.75
C PRO A 189 6.38 -1.47 -5.75
N TRP A 190 5.57 -0.46 -6.04
CA TRP A 190 4.50 -0.04 -5.13
C TRP A 190 3.33 -1.04 -5.07
N PHE A 191 3.16 -1.90 -6.09
CA PHE A 191 2.20 -2.99 -6.05
C PHE A 191 2.64 -4.11 -5.11
N SER A 192 3.94 -4.21 -4.80
CA SER A 192 4.46 -5.08 -3.72
C SER A 192 3.96 -4.72 -2.33
N SER A 193 3.17 -3.64 -2.18
CA SER A 193 2.34 -3.38 -1.00
C SER A 193 1.33 -4.47 -0.67
N ILE A 194 1.11 -5.46 -1.55
CA ILE A 194 0.37 -6.68 -1.22
C ILE A 194 1.26 -7.77 -0.63
N SER A 195 2.57 -7.61 -0.64
CA SER A 195 3.52 -8.67 -0.26
C SER A 195 3.77 -8.68 1.24
N VAL A 196 4.07 -9.89 1.73
CA VAL A 196 4.70 -10.16 3.02
C VAL A 196 5.97 -10.97 2.76
N PRO A 197 6.83 -11.27 3.76
CA PRO A 197 7.95 -12.19 3.58
C PRO A 197 7.48 -13.51 2.97
N ASN A 198 7.94 -13.79 1.76
CA ASN A 198 7.43 -14.86 0.91
C ASN A 198 8.58 -15.60 0.21
N HIS A 199 8.45 -16.91 0.16
CA HIS A 199 9.22 -17.80 -0.69
C HIS A 199 8.26 -18.45 -1.69
N LEU A 200 8.35 -18.01 -2.95
CA LEU A 200 7.56 -18.51 -4.05
C LEU A 200 8.33 -19.62 -4.78
N VAL A 201 7.70 -20.79 -4.96
CA VAL A 201 8.18 -21.83 -5.86
C VAL A 201 7.20 -21.94 -7.03
N VAL A 202 7.68 -21.71 -8.25
CA VAL A 202 6.90 -21.87 -9.48
C VAL A 202 7.18 -23.25 -10.06
N VAL A 203 6.16 -24.08 -10.21
CA VAL A 203 6.25 -25.43 -10.76
C VAL A 203 5.66 -25.44 -12.17
N ILE A 204 6.45 -25.88 -13.16
CA ILE A 204 6.05 -25.88 -14.58
C ILE A 204 6.10 -27.31 -15.13
N ASP A 205 4.96 -27.78 -15.61
CA ASP A 205 4.86 -29.03 -16.37
C ASP A 205 5.37 -28.81 -17.80
N HIS A 206 6.24 -29.70 -18.26
CA HIS A 206 6.73 -29.75 -19.64
C HIS A 206 6.66 -31.18 -20.21
N GLY A 207 5.78 -32.03 -19.68
CA GLY A 207 5.49 -33.34 -20.23
C GLY A 207 4.96 -33.29 -21.67
N TYR A 208 4.91 -34.44 -22.34
CA TYR A 208 4.51 -34.54 -23.74
C TYR A 208 3.15 -33.89 -24.05
N SER A 209 2.17 -34.07 -23.16
CA SER A 209 0.82 -33.51 -23.30
C SER A 209 0.79 -31.98 -23.31
N MET A 210 1.78 -31.33 -22.68
CA MET A 210 1.94 -29.87 -22.69
C MET A 210 2.30 -29.34 -24.10
N GLY A 211 2.66 -30.21 -25.04
CA GLY A 211 2.87 -29.88 -26.44
C GLY A 211 1.57 -29.70 -27.24
N GLY A 212 0.45 -30.17 -26.69
CA GLY A 212 -0.87 -29.94 -27.27
C GLY A 212 -1.28 -28.48 -27.25
N ASN A 213 -2.29 -28.14 -28.05
CA ASN A 213 -2.81 -26.78 -28.13
C ASN A 213 -3.45 -26.37 -26.80
N ALA A 214 -3.17 -25.13 -26.38
CA ALA A 214 -3.78 -24.54 -25.19
C ALA A 214 -5.24 -24.15 -25.45
N ASP A 215 -5.55 -23.66 -26.64
CA ASP A 215 -6.91 -23.35 -27.07
C ASP A 215 -7.14 -23.86 -28.50
N THR A 216 -8.39 -24.16 -28.82
CA THR A 216 -8.89 -24.51 -30.16
C THR A 216 -8.59 -23.45 -31.23
N TRP A 217 -8.41 -22.19 -30.84
CA TRP A 217 -8.22 -21.06 -31.76
C TRP A 217 -6.83 -20.44 -31.73
N GLU A 218 -5.97 -20.83 -30.79
CA GLU A 218 -4.62 -20.27 -30.66
C GLU A 218 -3.52 -21.23 -31.16
N LEU A 219 -2.45 -20.65 -31.71
CA LEU A 219 -1.27 -21.36 -32.21
C LEU A 219 -0.27 -21.75 -31.10
N TYR A 220 -0.56 -21.43 -29.84
CA TYR A 220 0.36 -21.66 -28.72
C TYR A 220 0.09 -23.01 -28.04
N SER A 221 1.17 -23.70 -27.70
CA SER A 221 1.09 -24.91 -26.88
C SER A 221 0.78 -24.58 -25.43
N ARG A 222 0.30 -25.57 -24.67
CA ARG A 222 0.07 -25.45 -23.23
C ARG A 222 1.37 -25.10 -22.49
N LEU A 223 2.51 -25.62 -22.94
CA LEU A 223 3.82 -25.23 -22.41
C LEU A 223 4.10 -23.74 -22.62
N THR A 224 3.81 -23.19 -23.81
CA THR A 224 4.00 -21.75 -24.06
C THR A 224 3.14 -20.89 -23.14
N TYR A 225 1.92 -21.33 -22.84
CA TYR A 225 1.10 -20.67 -21.81
C TYR A 225 1.79 -20.74 -20.44
N ALA A 226 2.19 -21.93 -19.98
CA ALA A 226 2.84 -22.12 -18.69
C ALA A 226 4.09 -21.23 -18.54
N GLN A 227 4.94 -21.18 -19.58
CA GLN A 227 6.12 -20.31 -19.63
C GLN A 227 5.77 -18.84 -19.46
N LYS A 228 4.84 -18.32 -20.27
CA LYS A 228 4.46 -16.90 -20.22
C LYS A 228 3.78 -16.51 -18.90
N PHE A 229 2.98 -17.41 -18.31
CA PHE A 229 2.37 -17.20 -17.00
C PHE A 229 3.43 -17.19 -15.89
N ALA A 230 4.35 -18.14 -15.90
CA ALA A 230 5.46 -18.19 -14.96
C ALA A 230 6.34 -16.94 -15.04
N LEU A 231 6.70 -16.49 -16.25
CA LEU A 231 7.46 -15.25 -16.47
C LEU A 231 6.71 -14.04 -15.92
N SER A 232 5.42 -13.91 -16.24
CA SER A 232 4.59 -12.81 -15.73
C SER A 232 4.55 -12.79 -14.21
N LEU A 233 4.45 -13.96 -13.56
CA LEU A 233 4.45 -14.08 -12.11
C LEU A 233 5.80 -13.70 -11.49
N VAL A 234 6.89 -14.20 -12.06
CA VAL A 234 8.26 -13.92 -11.60
C VAL A 234 8.54 -12.41 -11.65
N ASP A 235 8.03 -11.70 -12.66
CA ASP A 235 8.15 -10.24 -12.78
C ASP A 235 7.35 -9.44 -11.71
N THR A 236 6.56 -10.09 -10.86
CA THR A 236 5.87 -9.43 -9.73
C THR A 236 6.63 -9.49 -8.42
N VAL A 237 7.72 -10.26 -8.34
CA VAL A 237 8.43 -10.54 -7.10
C VAL A 237 9.40 -9.41 -6.77
N TYR A 238 9.30 -8.86 -5.56
CA TYR A 238 10.21 -7.85 -5.01
C TYR A 238 10.60 -8.21 -3.57
N VAL A 239 11.88 -8.10 -3.21
CA VAL A 239 12.36 -8.28 -1.80
C VAL A 239 11.89 -9.61 -1.19
N ASN A 240 11.96 -10.68 -1.97
CA ASN A 240 11.45 -12.01 -1.63
C ASN A 240 12.27 -13.10 -2.30
N TYR A 241 12.06 -14.35 -1.88
CA TYR A 241 12.70 -15.51 -2.48
C TYR A 241 11.80 -16.11 -3.57
N VAL A 242 12.41 -16.46 -4.70
CA VAL A 242 11.73 -17.17 -5.78
C VAL A 242 12.58 -18.32 -6.30
N ASN A 243 11.92 -19.42 -6.62
CA ASN A 243 12.53 -20.58 -7.24
C ASN A 243 11.62 -21.14 -8.35
N VAL A 244 12.20 -21.88 -9.30
CA VAL A 244 11.48 -22.54 -10.38
C VAL A 244 11.84 -24.02 -10.39
N VAL A 245 10.80 -24.85 -10.41
CA VAL A 245 10.85 -26.31 -10.54
C VAL A 245 10.17 -26.67 -11.85
N SER A 246 10.78 -27.55 -12.62
CA SER A 246 10.19 -28.08 -13.86
C SER A 246 10.11 -29.61 -13.79
N PHE A 247 9.08 -30.18 -14.41
CA PHE A 247 8.88 -31.62 -14.46
C PHE A 247 8.19 -32.08 -15.76
N GLY A 248 8.56 -33.25 -16.29
CA GLY A 248 7.98 -33.84 -17.48
C GLY A 248 8.65 -35.17 -17.85
N GLY A 249 7.88 -36.20 -18.18
CA GLY A 249 8.39 -37.55 -18.49
C GLY A 249 9.13 -38.25 -17.34
N ASN A 250 9.81 -39.36 -17.66
CA ASN A 250 10.74 -40.13 -16.81
C ASN A 250 12.13 -39.49 -16.70
N ASP A 251 12.36 -38.29 -17.26
CA ASP A 251 13.65 -37.62 -17.13
C ASP A 251 13.79 -37.11 -15.68
N ILE A 252 14.51 -37.90 -14.87
CA ILE A 252 14.78 -37.70 -13.44
C ILE A 252 15.54 -36.38 -13.19
N SER A 253 16.04 -35.73 -14.24
CA SER A 253 16.62 -34.38 -14.16
C SER A 253 15.54 -33.30 -14.21
N SER A 254 14.64 -33.26 -13.21
CA SER A 254 13.84 -32.05 -12.96
C SER A 254 14.82 -30.88 -12.92
N GLN A 255 14.81 -30.00 -13.92
CA GLN A 255 15.73 -28.86 -14.03
C GLN A 255 15.30 -27.79 -13.02
N SER A 256 15.34 -28.17 -11.76
CA SER A 256 15.03 -27.31 -10.63
C SER A 256 16.23 -26.43 -10.37
N TYR A 257 15.96 -25.17 -10.06
CA TYR A 257 17.00 -24.34 -9.47
C TYR A 257 17.22 -24.83 -8.03
N GLU A 258 18.42 -25.31 -7.75
CA GLU A 258 18.74 -25.88 -6.44
C GLU A 258 18.78 -24.80 -5.34
N THR A 259 18.98 -23.54 -5.72
CA THR A 259 19.07 -22.41 -4.78
C THR A 259 18.01 -21.35 -5.10
N PRO A 260 17.17 -20.96 -4.13
CA PRO A 260 16.26 -19.83 -4.25
C PRO A 260 17.00 -18.52 -4.55
N ILE A 261 16.42 -17.68 -5.41
CA ILE A 261 16.95 -16.34 -5.70
C ILE A 261 16.25 -15.32 -4.81
N HIS A 262 17.01 -14.54 -4.05
CA HIS A 262 16.51 -13.36 -3.36
C HIS A 262 16.46 -12.18 -4.34
N VAL A 263 15.25 -11.70 -4.64
CA VAL A 263 15.04 -10.57 -5.55
C VAL A 263 15.30 -9.27 -4.80
N ASN A 264 16.26 -8.48 -5.27
CA ASN A 264 16.60 -7.21 -4.66
C ASN A 264 15.78 -6.07 -5.27
N PHE A 265 15.77 -4.94 -4.58
CA PHE A 265 15.15 -3.71 -5.09
C PHE A 265 16.20 -2.83 -5.75
N ASP A 266 16.08 -2.57 -7.06
CA ASP A 266 16.87 -1.59 -7.79
C ASP A 266 16.10 -0.26 -7.93
N PRO A 267 16.53 0.84 -7.29
CA PRO A 267 15.87 2.14 -7.41
C PRO A 267 15.99 2.76 -8.82
N ASN A 268 17.01 2.42 -9.59
CA ASN A 268 17.29 3.04 -10.88
C ASN A 268 16.58 2.32 -12.03
N ASN A 269 16.42 1.01 -11.89
CA ASN A 269 15.68 0.20 -12.85
C ASN A 269 14.76 -0.79 -12.12
N PRO A 270 13.67 -0.30 -11.50
CA PRO A 270 12.79 -1.12 -10.67
C PRO A 270 12.05 -2.23 -11.42
N GLN A 271 12.18 -2.34 -12.74
CA GLN A 271 11.59 -3.42 -13.53
C GLN A 271 12.59 -4.46 -13.99
N ASN A 272 13.89 -4.15 -13.88
CA ASN A 272 14.94 -5.02 -14.34
C ASN A 272 15.60 -5.68 -13.15
N HIS A 273 15.35 -6.97 -13.01
CA HIS A 273 15.95 -7.81 -11.99
C HIS A 273 16.94 -8.75 -12.67
N PRO A 274 18.20 -8.32 -12.89
CA PRO A 274 19.21 -9.15 -13.55
C PRO A 274 19.42 -10.49 -12.84
N GLU A 275 19.19 -10.55 -11.52
CA GLU A 275 19.21 -11.77 -10.73
C GLU A 275 18.15 -12.80 -11.15
N LEU A 276 17.04 -12.37 -11.76
CA LEU A 276 15.98 -13.25 -12.26
C LEU A 276 16.23 -13.79 -13.66
N GLU A 277 17.16 -13.19 -14.42
CA GLU A 277 17.44 -13.58 -15.81
C GLU A 277 17.81 -15.06 -15.98
N PRO A 278 18.61 -15.69 -15.10
CA PRO A 278 18.84 -17.13 -15.18
C PRO A 278 17.53 -17.94 -15.10
N LEU A 279 16.64 -17.60 -14.15
CA LEU A 279 15.34 -18.28 -14.02
C LEU A 279 14.50 -18.12 -15.28
N LYS A 280 14.42 -16.89 -15.81
CA LYS A 280 13.66 -16.56 -17.03
C LYS A 280 14.20 -17.29 -18.24
N GLU A 281 15.53 -17.37 -18.40
CA GLU A 281 16.17 -18.10 -19.48
C GLU A 281 15.80 -19.59 -19.42
N LYS A 282 15.91 -20.24 -18.25
CA LYS A 282 15.51 -21.65 -18.13
C LYS A 282 14.04 -21.87 -18.41
N ILE A 283 13.14 -20.99 -17.93
CA ILE A 283 11.71 -21.09 -18.25
C ILE A 283 11.52 -21.07 -19.78
N ASN A 284 12.17 -20.14 -20.48
CA ASN A 284 12.08 -20.02 -21.94
C ASN A 284 12.70 -21.22 -22.68
N LEU A 285 13.72 -21.86 -22.12
CA LEU A 285 14.38 -23.03 -22.70
C LEU A 285 13.64 -24.35 -22.45
N LEU A 286 12.58 -24.36 -21.63
CA LEU A 286 11.76 -25.56 -21.46
C LEU A 286 11.18 -26.00 -22.80
N THR A 287 11.30 -27.30 -23.07
CA THR A 287 10.74 -27.95 -24.25
C THR A 287 9.99 -29.19 -23.81
N VAL A 288 9.00 -29.58 -24.62
CA VAL A 288 8.28 -30.83 -24.38
C VAL A 288 9.19 -32.01 -24.71
N SER A 289 9.16 -33.03 -23.87
CA SER A 289 9.89 -34.25 -24.18
C SER A 289 9.25 -34.93 -25.40
N GLN A 290 9.95 -34.94 -26.54
CA GLN A 290 9.41 -35.52 -27.79
C GLN A 290 9.50 -37.04 -27.83
N ASN A 291 10.41 -37.63 -27.05
CA ASN A 291 10.68 -39.07 -27.04
C ASN A 291 10.02 -39.79 -25.86
N ASP A 292 9.47 -39.03 -24.92
CA ASP A 292 8.86 -39.55 -23.71
C ASP A 292 7.36 -39.23 -23.73
N THR A 293 6.57 -40.16 -24.26
CA THR A 293 5.11 -40.07 -24.24
C THR A 293 4.52 -40.41 -22.87
N ASP A 294 5.36 -40.77 -21.89
CA ASP A 294 4.88 -41.06 -20.56
C ASP A 294 4.38 -39.76 -19.92
N ALA A 295 3.42 -39.92 -19.03
CA ALA A 295 2.82 -38.79 -18.36
C ALA A 295 3.78 -38.18 -17.32
N SER A 296 3.47 -36.99 -16.82
CA SER A 296 4.41 -36.24 -15.96
C SER A 296 4.46 -36.78 -14.52
N ASP A 297 5.65 -36.86 -13.92
CA ASP A 297 5.87 -37.25 -12.51
C ASP A 297 5.58 -36.09 -11.54
N PHE A 298 4.30 -35.93 -11.21
CA PHE A 298 3.84 -34.90 -10.28
C PHE A 298 4.33 -35.12 -8.85
N ALA A 299 4.53 -36.37 -8.41
CA ALA A 299 4.96 -36.68 -7.06
C ALA A 299 6.39 -36.18 -6.82
N ASN A 300 7.29 -36.39 -7.78
CA ASN A 300 8.64 -35.84 -7.71
C ASN A 300 8.65 -34.31 -7.82
N ALA A 301 7.77 -33.71 -8.61
CA ALA A 301 7.61 -32.26 -8.68
C ALA A 301 7.26 -31.66 -7.31
N LEU A 302 6.27 -32.23 -6.62
CA LEU A 302 5.89 -31.79 -5.27
C LEU A 302 7.01 -32.01 -4.24
N LYS A 303 7.68 -33.17 -4.27
CA LYS A 303 8.85 -33.43 -3.40
C LYS A 303 9.95 -32.40 -3.61
N THR A 304 10.19 -32.01 -4.86
CA THR A 304 11.23 -31.05 -5.20
C THR A 304 10.84 -29.64 -4.82
N ALA A 305 9.59 -29.25 -5.01
CA ALA A 305 9.05 -28.00 -4.51
C ALA A 305 9.13 -27.91 -2.98
N LEU A 306 8.83 -29.00 -2.24
CA LEU A 306 8.97 -29.03 -0.79
C LEU A 306 10.44 -28.86 -0.36
N ARG A 307 11.37 -29.54 -1.04
CA ARG A 307 12.82 -29.42 -0.78
C ARG A 307 13.35 -28.01 -1.01
N ALA A 308 12.77 -27.24 -1.93
CA ALA A 308 13.16 -25.84 -2.14
C ALA A 308 12.96 -24.98 -0.88
N PHE A 309 12.07 -25.37 0.04
CA PHE A 309 11.86 -24.69 1.32
C PHE A 309 12.76 -25.20 2.47
N ASN A 310 13.68 -26.14 2.21
CA ASN A 310 14.58 -26.66 3.26
C ASN A 310 15.54 -25.59 3.78
N GLU A 311 15.87 -24.59 2.97
CA GLU A 311 16.52 -23.39 3.47
C GLU A 311 15.54 -22.65 4.37
N SER A 312 15.88 -22.56 5.66
CA SER A 312 15.05 -21.91 6.67
C SER A 312 15.02 -20.40 6.47
N HIS A 313 14.17 -19.96 5.55
CA HIS A 313 13.76 -18.58 5.41
C HIS A 313 12.52 -18.36 6.29
N ASN A 314 12.54 -17.33 7.12
CA ASN A 314 11.39 -16.97 7.94
C ASN A 314 10.34 -16.25 7.08
N SER A 315 9.70 -17.00 6.17
CA SER A 315 8.81 -16.50 5.12
C SER A 315 7.67 -17.48 4.86
N LEU A 316 6.59 -17.00 4.25
CA LEU A 316 5.51 -17.86 3.77
C LEU A 316 6.01 -18.76 2.65
N ALA A 317 5.71 -20.06 2.73
CA ALA A 317 5.98 -21.00 1.66
C ALA A 317 4.76 -21.11 0.73
N ASN A 318 4.92 -20.66 -0.52
CA ASN A 318 3.86 -20.70 -1.53
C ASN A 318 4.35 -21.43 -2.78
N VAL A 319 3.53 -22.32 -3.33
CA VAL A 319 3.79 -23.03 -4.58
C VAL A 319 2.71 -22.69 -5.59
N VAL A 320 3.12 -22.24 -6.78
CA VAL A 320 2.25 -21.99 -7.92
C VAL A 320 2.56 -23.00 -9.01
N ILE A 321 1.56 -23.78 -9.45
CA ILE A 321 1.73 -24.90 -10.37
C ILE A 321 0.99 -24.61 -11.69
N PHE A 322 1.69 -24.79 -12.82
CA PHE A 322 1.11 -24.77 -14.17
C PHE A 322 1.23 -26.15 -14.81
N THR A 323 0.11 -26.76 -15.18
CA THR A 323 0.03 -28.13 -15.72
C THR A 323 -1.25 -28.34 -16.51
N ASP A 324 -1.34 -29.35 -17.37
CA ASP A 324 -2.59 -29.77 -18.02
C ASP A 324 -3.30 -30.94 -17.32
N GLY A 325 -2.71 -31.46 -16.25
CA GLY A 325 -3.29 -32.55 -15.43
C GLY A 325 -3.06 -33.96 -15.98
N SER A 326 -2.22 -34.13 -17.00
CA SER A 326 -1.90 -35.45 -17.56
C SER A 326 -0.72 -36.10 -16.81
N PHE A 327 -1.02 -36.88 -15.78
CA PHE A 327 -0.02 -37.53 -14.91
C PHE A 327 0.00 -39.06 -15.05
N THR A 328 1.13 -39.68 -14.65
CA THR A 328 1.38 -41.13 -14.75
C THR A 328 0.39 -42.01 -14.00
N SER A 329 -0.30 -41.46 -13.00
CA SER A 329 -1.29 -42.18 -12.21
C SER A 329 -2.71 -41.83 -12.65
N GLY A 330 -3.35 -42.74 -13.40
CA GLY A 330 -4.77 -42.65 -13.80
C GLY A 330 -5.77 -42.58 -12.63
N ASN A 331 -5.30 -42.73 -11.37
CA ASN A 331 -6.01 -42.43 -10.13
C ASN A 331 -5.06 -41.79 -9.10
N PHE A 332 -4.50 -40.64 -9.45
CA PHE A 332 -3.65 -39.77 -8.64
C PHE A 332 -4.02 -39.69 -7.13
N PHE A 333 -5.31 -39.69 -6.78
CA PHE A 333 -5.82 -39.62 -5.39
C PHE A 333 -5.61 -40.88 -4.54
N SER A 334 -5.28 -41.99 -5.18
CA SER A 334 -5.07 -43.28 -4.50
C SER A 334 -3.60 -43.63 -4.29
N ASP A 335 -2.68 -42.80 -4.79
CA ASP A 335 -1.24 -42.99 -4.61
C ASP A 335 -0.81 -42.54 -3.20
N PRO A 336 -0.40 -43.47 -2.31
CA PRO A 336 0.00 -43.14 -0.95
C PRO A 336 1.23 -42.22 -0.88
N SER A 337 2.08 -42.23 -1.92
CA SER A 337 3.26 -41.38 -1.97
C SER A 337 2.89 -39.92 -2.15
N ILE A 338 1.87 -39.63 -2.96
CA ILE A 338 1.33 -38.28 -3.17
C ILE A 338 0.65 -37.77 -1.92
N THR A 339 -0.23 -38.58 -1.30
CA THR A 339 -0.92 -38.18 -0.06
C THR A 339 0.08 -37.86 1.05
N SER A 340 1.16 -38.65 1.19
CA SER A 340 2.22 -38.39 2.16
C SER A 340 2.95 -37.06 1.93
N ILE A 341 3.23 -36.69 0.66
CA ILE A 341 3.87 -35.42 0.33
C ILE A 341 2.91 -34.25 0.62
N LEU A 342 1.63 -34.42 0.30
CA LEU A 342 0.60 -33.42 0.55
C LEU A 342 0.39 -33.18 2.05
N ASP A 343 0.38 -34.24 2.86
CA ASP A 343 0.35 -34.13 4.32
C ASP A 343 1.58 -33.39 4.84
N GLN A 344 2.77 -33.66 4.30
CA GLN A 344 3.98 -32.91 4.64
C GLN A 344 3.86 -31.43 4.25
N MET A 345 3.34 -31.11 3.06
CA MET A 345 3.09 -29.73 2.65
C MET A 345 2.13 -29.01 3.60
N VAL A 346 1.02 -29.65 3.98
CA VAL A 346 0.06 -29.10 4.95
C VAL A 346 0.72 -28.89 6.31
N ASN A 347 1.46 -29.88 6.82
CA ASN A 347 2.16 -29.81 8.11
C ASN A 347 3.29 -28.77 8.12
N SER A 348 3.93 -28.53 6.98
CA SER A 348 4.92 -27.48 6.77
C SER A 348 4.30 -26.13 6.47
N ASN A 349 2.96 -26.01 6.50
CA ASN A 349 2.22 -24.82 6.13
C ASN A 349 2.66 -24.31 4.74
N VAL A 350 2.62 -25.15 3.71
CA VAL A 350 2.84 -24.75 2.32
C VAL A 350 1.49 -24.49 1.67
N GLN A 351 1.29 -23.31 1.09
CA GLN A 351 0.07 -22.99 0.35
C GLN A 351 0.24 -23.31 -1.13
N LEU A 352 -0.68 -24.08 -1.70
CA LEU A 352 -0.66 -24.42 -3.12
C LEU A 352 -1.67 -23.57 -3.92
N PHE A 353 -1.29 -23.27 -5.16
CA PHE A 353 -2.15 -22.66 -6.18
C PHE A 353 -1.95 -23.43 -7.49
N ILE A 354 -3.02 -24.03 -8.00
CA ILE A 354 -2.95 -24.92 -9.16
C ILE A 354 -3.69 -24.28 -10.32
N TYR A 355 -2.99 -24.10 -11.43
CA TYR A 355 -3.54 -23.56 -12.66
C TYR A 355 -3.46 -24.61 -13.77
N GLY A 356 -4.62 -25.18 -14.09
CA GLY A 356 -4.79 -26.21 -15.11
C GLY A 356 -4.92 -25.59 -16.50
N ILE A 357 -4.01 -25.83 -17.44
CA ILE A 357 -4.06 -25.25 -18.79
C ILE A 357 -4.84 -26.20 -19.69
N ASN A 358 -6.07 -25.82 -20.03
CA ASN A 358 -7.01 -26.63 -20.81
C ASN A 358 -7.10 -28.08 -20.28
N ALA A 359 -7.26 -28.21 -18.96
CA ALA A 359 -7.17 -29.49 -18.28
C ALA A 359 -8.38 -30.41 -18.51
N GLY A 360 -9.47 -29.94 -19.13
CA GLY A 360 -10.64 -30.74 -19.51
C GLY A 360 -11.16 -31.65 -18.38
N ILE A 361 -11.37 -32.94 -18.69
CA ILE A 361 -11.79 -33.98 -17.73
C ILE A 361 -10.71 -34.24 -16.66
N SER A 362 -9.42 -34.14 -17.03
CA SER A 362 -8.28 -34.27 -16.11
C SER A 362 -8.26 -33.18 -15.02
N GLY A 363 -8.86 -32.03 -15.29
CA GLY A 363 -9.06 -30.95 -14.32
C GLY A 363 -9.95 -31.33 -13.13
N SER A 364 -10.83 -32.33 -13.27
CA SER A 364 -11.67 -32.81 -12.16
C SER A 364 -10.83 -33.40 -11.01
N GLY A 365 -9.72 -34.07 -11.36
CA GLY A 365 -8.74 -34.53 -10.40
C GLY A 365 -8.06 -33.36 -9.70
N LEU A 366 -7.45 -32.45 -10.44
CA LEU A 366 -6.79 -31.27 -9.86
C LEU A 366 -7.72 -30.44 -8.95
N GLN A 367 -9.02 -30.38 -9.28
CA GLN A 367 -10.02 -29.76 -8.42
C GLN A 367 -10.32 -30.56 -7.14
N ALA A 368 -10.30 -31.89 -7.19
CA ALA A 368 -10.42 -32.74 -6.00
C ALA A 368 -9.18 -32.63 -5.11
N LEU A 369 -7.98 -32.59 -5.71
CA LEU A 369 -6.71 -32.31 -5.02
C LEU A 369 -6.79 -31.00 -4.28
N SER A 370 -7.28 -29.94 -4.94
CA SER A 370 -7.24 -28.64 -4.31
C SER A 370 -8.13 -28.54 -3.06
N LYS A 371 -9.25 -29.26 -3.08
CA LYS A 371 -10.13 -29.39 -1.92
C LYS A 371 -9.49 -30.16 -0.76
N SER A 372 -8.65 -31.16 -1.02
CA SER A 372 -8.05 -31.98 0.05
C SER A 372 -6.93 -31.29 0.82
N VAL A 373 -6.28 -30.29 0.23
CA VAL A 373 -5.13 -29.58 0.86
C VAL A 373 -5.37 -28.08 1.04
N ASN A 374 -6.64 -27.66 1.09
CA ASN A 374 -7.03 -26.24 1.23
C ASN A 374 -6.28 -25.32 0.23
N SER A 375 -6.19 -25.75 -1.02
CA SER A 375 -5.55 -25.01 -2.10
C SER A 375 -6.56 -24.52 -3.13
N THR A 376 -6.09 -23.81 -4.16
CA THR A 376 -6.95 -23.37 -5.26
C THR A 376 -6.67 -24.14 -6.54
N PHE A 377 -7.72 -24.36 -7.30
CA PHE A 377 -7.64 -24.84 -8.68
C PHE A 377 -8.38 -23.88 -9.60
N GLN A 378 -7.72 -23.46 -10.67
CA GLN A 378 -8.32 -22.66 -11.73
C GLN A 378 -7.96 -23.24 -13.09
N ASN A 379 -8.96 -23.46 -13.94
CA ASN A 379 -8.75 -23.89 -15.31
C ASN A 379 -8.51 -22.66 -16.20
N ILE A 380 -7.38 -22.63 -16.90
CA ILE A 380 -6.97 -21.61 -17.86
C ILE A 380 -7.44 -22.07 -19.23
N ILE A 381 -8.26 -21.24 -19.87
CA ILE A 381 -8.76 -21.46 -21.23
C ILE A 381 -8.38 -20.33 -22.18
N GLU A 382 -7.79 -19.23 -21.68
CA GLU A 382 -7.45 -18.04 -22.45
C GLU A 382 -6.11 -17.43 -21.96
N PHE A 383 -5.33 -16.87 -22.89
CA PHE A 383 -4.01 -16.31 -22.63
C PHE A 383 -4.00 -14.83 -22.19
N SER A 384 -5.07 -14.09 -22.47
CA SER A 384 -5.02 -12.64 -22.66
C SER A 384 -4.55 -11.80 -21.45
N ASN A 385 -4.67 -12.31 -20.22
CA ASN A 385 -4.26 -11.60 -19.01
C ASN A 385 -3.71 -12.53 -17.90
N PRO A 386 -2.44 -12.95 -17.99
CA PRO A 386 -1.87 -13.96 -17.09
C PRO A 386 -1.94 -13.60 -15.60
N LEU A 387 -1.65 -12.34 -15.24
CA LEU A 387 -1.67 -11.88 -13.84
C LEU A 387 -3.09 -11.83 -13.26
N PHE A 388 -4.11 -11.54 -14.07
CA PHE A 388 -5.50 -11.62 -13.60
C PHE A 388 -5.92 -13.07 -13.38
N THR A 389 -5.49 -13.99 -14.24
CA THR A 389 -5.73 -15.42 -14.02
C THR A 389 -5.11 -15.90 -12.71
N MET A 390 -3.98 -15.33 -12.28
CA MET A 390 -3.33 -15.65 -11.00
C MET A 390 -3.85 -14.83 -9.80
N GLN A 391 -5.05 -14.27 -9.89
CA GLN A 391 -5.62 -13.42 -8.84
C GLN A 391 -5.82 -14.13 -7.49
N SER A 392 -5.89 -15.46 -7.41
CA SER A 392 -6.01 -16.18 -6.12
C SER A 392 -4.74 -16.04 -5.32
N TYR A 393 -3.60 -16.20 -5.98
CA TYR A 393 -2.29 -16.03 -5.38
C TYR A 393 -2.09 -14.57 -4.95
N LEU A 394 -2.34 -13.61 -5.85
CA LEU A 394 -2.16 -12.18 -5.54
C LEU A 394 -3.14 -11.70 -4.45
N GLY A 395 -4.39 -12.16 -4.47
CA GLY A 395 -5.39 -11.88 -3.44
C GLY A 395 -5.05 -12.52 -2.09
N TYR A 396 -4.48 -13.73 -2.09
CA TYR A 396 -3.97 -14.37 -0.88
C TYR A 396 -2.82 -13.56 -0.27
N LEU A 397 -1.84 -13.13 -1.07
CA LEU A 397 -0.77 -12.26 -0.60
C LEU A 397 -1.32 -10.96 0.01
N ALA A 398 -2.24 -10.29 -0.68
CA ALA A 398 -2.88 -9.08 -0.17
C ALA A 398 -3.59 -9.34 1.17
N GLY A 399 -4.30 -10.46 1.30
CA GLY A 399 -4.92 -10.88 2.57
C GLY A 399 -3.90 -11.12 3.69
N CYS A 400 -2.75 -11.74 3.37
CA CYS A 400 -1.63 -11.89 4.31
C CYS A 400 -1.07 -10.52 4.72
N HIS A 401 -0.87 -9.60 3.79
CA HIS A 401 -0.44 -8.23 4.10
C HIS A 401 -1.42 -7.56 5.06
N ARG A 402 -2.73 -7.66 4.80
CA ARG A 402 -3.76 -7.11 5.69
C ARG A 402 -3.70 -7.72 7.09
N ASN A 403 -3.48 -9.03 7.22
CA ASN A 403 -3.36 -9.68 8.53
C ASN A 403 -2.08 -9.27 9.28
N LEU A 404 -0.98 -9.03 8.56
CA LEU A 404 0.31 -8.67 9.15
C LEU A 404 0.42 -7.19 9.52
N TYR A 405 0.01 -6.30 8.61
CA TYR A 405 0.20 -4.86 8.71
C TYR A 405 -1.10 -4.07 8.95
N GLY A 406 -2.26 -4.73 8.91
CA GLY A 406 -3.56 -4.07 9.02
C GLY A 406 -3.82 -3.12 7.84
N GLU A 407 -4.36 -1.95 8.14
CA GLU A 407 -4.58 -0.86 7.17
C GLU A 407 -3.37 0.09 7.08
N THR A 408 -2.19 -0.37 7.46
CA THR A 408 -0.98 0.45 7.40
C THR A 408 -0.52 0.57 5.95
N GLY A 409 -0.45 1.80 5.44
CA GLY A 409 0.08 2.08 4.10
C GLY A 409 1.54 1.67 3.98
N PHE A 410 1.89 1.13 2.82
CA PHE A 410 3.25 0.77 2.43
C PHE A 410 3.92 1.95 1.74
N TRP A 411 5.13 2.30 2.17
CA TRP A 411 5.95 3.29 1.49
C TRP A 411 7.04 2.61 0.68
N SER A 412 7.04 2.85 -0.62
CA SER A 412 8.11 2.38 -1.49
C SER A 412 9.43 3.06 -1.12
N ARG A 413 10.54 2.37 -1.39
CA ARG A 413 11.84 3.03 -1.58
C ARG A 413 11.74 4.04 -2.73
N ASN A 414 12.65 5.00 -2.77
CA ASN A 414 12.83 5.87 -3.94
C ASN A 414 13.04 5.00 -5.19
N TYR A 415 12.28 5.25 -6.25
CA TYR A 415 12.47 4.55 -7.53
C TYR A 415 12.32 5.49 -8.72
N LYS A 416 12.97 5.19 -9.84
CA LYS A 416 12.77 5.91 -11.09
C LYS A 416 11.38 5.58 -11.67
N ASP A 417 10.52 6.60 -11.82
CA ASP A 417 9.18 6.41 -12.37
C ASP A 417 9.23 5.87 -13.81
N TYR A 418 8.31 4.97 -14.14
CA TYR A 418 8.28 4.31 -15.44
C TYR A 418 8.12 5.28 -16.62
N PHE A 419 7.36 6.36 -16.44
CA PHE A 419 7.16 7.36 -17.47
C PHE A 419 8.24 8.46 -17.44
N ASN A 420 9.34 8.20 -16.73
CA ASN A 420 10.50 9.08 -16.60
C ASN A 420 10.12 10.47 -16.07
N VAL A 421 9.17 10.51 -15.13
CA VAL A 421 8.76 11.73 -14.42
C VAL A 421 9.89 12.25 -13.53
N GLY A 422 10.73 11.35 -13.03
CA GLY A 422 11.77 11.60 -12.03
C GLY A 422 11.85 10.43 -11.06
N TYR A 423 12.53 10.63 -9.92
CA TYR A 423 12.44 9.70 -8.80
C TYR A 423 11.12 9.91 -8.06
N ALA A 424 10.52 8.81 -7.63
CA ALA A 424 9.19 8.72 -7.06
C ALA A 424 9.26 8.08 -5.66
N LEU A 425 8.46 8.63 -4.76
CA LEU A 425 8.08 8.02 -3.48
C LEU A 425 6.59 7.73 -3.54
N THR A 426 6.22 6.47 -3.35
CA THR A 426 4.81 6.06 -3.42
C THR A 426 4.35 5.48 -2.11
N VAL A 427 3.25 6.02 -1.59
CA VAL A 427 2.45 5.34 -0.58
C VAL A 427 1.39 4.50 -1.30
N ALA A 428 1.25 3.25 -0.90
CA ALA A 428 0.31 2.31 -1.49
C ALA A 428 -0.45 1.53 -0.41
N LEU A 429 -1.69 1.16 -0.71
CA LEU A 429 -2.53 0.37 0.18
C LEU A 429 -3.40 -0.60 -0.63
N PRO A 430 -3.39 -1.91 -0.30
CA PRO A 430 -4.31 -2.88 -0.89
C PRO A 430 -5.76 -2.52 -0.57
N ALA A 431 -6.64 -2.57 -1.58
CA ALA A 431 -8.07 -2.33 -1.46
C ALA A 431 -8.85 -3.64 -1.50
N PHE A 432 -9.86 -3.74 -0.64
CA PHE A 432 -10.74 -4.90 -0.53
C PHE A 432 -12.19 -4.46 -0.59
N SER A 433 -13.04 -5.27 -1.22
CA SER A 433 -14.50 -5.12 -1.14
C SER A 433 -15.01 -5.47 0.26
N LYS A 434 -16.27 -5.17 0.58
CA LYS A 434 -16.87 -5.55 1.89
C LYS A 434 -16.80 -7.04 2.21
N ASN A 435 -16.85 -7.91 1.19
CA ASN A 435 -16.72 -9.36 1.38
C ASN A 435 -15.26 -9.82 1.54
N GLY A 436 -14.30 -8.90 1.53
CA GLY A 436 -12.88 -9.19 1.72
C GLY A 436 -12.14 -9.65 0.46
N SER A 437 -12.75 -9.58 -0.73
CA SER A 437 -12.08 -9.89 -1.99
C SER A 437 -11.09 -8.78 -2.35
N PHE A 438 -9.90 -9.15 -2.81
CA PHE A 438 -8.89 -8.19 -3.24
C PHE A 438 -9.26 -7.57 -4.59
N ILE A 439 -9.30 -6.24 -4.66
CA ILE A 439 -9.68 -5.50 -5.88
C ILE A 439 -8.46 -5.00 -6.63
N GLY A 440 -7.43 -4.55 -5.90
CA GLY A 440 -6.29 -3.85 -6.45
C GLY A 440 -5.58 -3.00 -5.40
N VAL A 441 -4.67 -2.15 -5.85
CA VAL A 441 -3.87 -1.27 -4.98
C VAL A 441 -4.22 0.18 -5.28
N ALA A 442 -4.54 0.94 -4.24
CA ALA A 442 -4.60 2.39 -4.29
C ALA A 442 -3.25 2.99 -3.93
N ALA A 443 -2.85 4.05 -4.62
CA ALA A 443 -1.54 4.64 -4.41
C ALA A 443 -1.51 6.14 -4.68
N ILE A 444 -0.57 6.81 -4.03
CA ILE A 444 -0.24 8.22 -4.25
C ILE A 444 1.26 8.31 -4.45
N ASN A 445 1.67 8.83 -5.60
CA ASN A 445 3.07 9.04 -5.96
C ASN A 445 3.41 10.53 -5.83
N LEU A 446 4.49 10.80 -5.12
CA LEU A 446 5.11 12.11 -4.99
C LEU A 446 6.46 12.09 -5.72
N VAL A 447 6.64 13.00 -6.66
CA VAL A 447 7.91 13.17 -7.36
C VAL A 447 8.89 13.81 -6.39
N LYS A 448 10.07 13.21 -6.19
CA LYS A 448 11.04 13.67 -5.19
C LYS A 448 11.48 15.11 -5.42
N ASP A 449 11.58 15.54 -6.67
CA ASP A 449 11.93 16.92 -7.03
C ASP A 449 10.88 17.94 -6.55
N GLU A 450 9.63 17.52 -6.33
CA GLU A 450 8.57 18.36 -5.75
C GLU A 450 8.70 18.53 -4.24
N LEU A 451 9.60 17.81 -3.57
CA LEU A 451 9.94 18.08 -2.17
C LEU A 451 10.91 19.28 -2.03
N GLY A 452 11.47 19.76 -3.14
CA GLY A 452 12.46 20.84 -3.17
C GLY A 452 13.91 20.34 -3.03
N PRO A 453 14.88 21.28 -3.03
CA PRO A 453 16.29 20.96 -3.03
C PRO A 453 16.69 20.23 -1.74
N ASP A 454 17.73 19.41 -1.84
CA ASP A 454 18.32 18.67 -0.73
C ASP A 454 19.26 19.57 0.07
N GLU A 455 18.70 20.57 0.73
CA GLU A 455 19.44 21.57 1.48
C GLU A 455 19.11 21.48 2.98
N PRO A 456 20.07 21.75 3.88
CA PRO A 456 19.84 21.70 5.33
C PRO A 456 18.69 22.57 5.83
N GLN A 457 18.31 23.58 5.04
CA GLN A 457 17.28 24.57 5.35
C GLN A 457 15.87 24.11 4.90
N ASN A 458 15.77 23.09 4.03
CA ASN A 458 14.50 22.53 3.58
C ASN A 458 13.94 21.56 4.62
N THR A 459 13.45 22.12 5.72
CA THR A 459 12.90 21.35 6.84
C THR A 459 11.71 20.50 6.43
N PHE A 460 10.88 20.98 5.50
CA PHE A 460 9.76 20.21 4.94
C PHE A 460 10.21 18.86 4.38
N ARG A 461 11.17 18.87 3.44
CA ARG A 461 11.67 17.65 2.82
C ARG A 461 12.29 16.71 3.85
N LYS A 462 13.13 17.25 4.73
CA LYS A 462 13.81 16.48 5.76
C LYS A 462 12.82 15.77 6.67
N ASP A 463 11.80 16.48 7.13
CA ASP A 463 10.81 15.92 8.06
C ASP A 463 9.90 14.92 7.37
N PHE A 464 9.53 15.18 6.11
CA PHE A 464 8.76 14.23 5.30
C PHE A 464 9.55 12.93 5.05
N GLU A 465 10.79 13.02 4.57
CA GLU A 465 11.65 11.85 4.32
C GLU A 465 11.96 11.09 5.62
N ALA A 466 12.14 11.80 6.74
CA ALA A 466 12.32 11.17 8.06
C ALA A 466 11.06 10.41 8.50
N ALA A 467 9.86 10.94 8.27
CA ALA A 467 8.61 10.25 8.57
C ALA A 467 8.41 9.01 7.69
N VAL A 468 8.74 9.10 6.38
CA VAL A 468 8.73 7.96 5.46
C VAL A 468 9.70 6.88 5.94
N GLU A 469 10.93 7.24 6.30
CA GLU A 469 11.93 6.26 6.75
C GLU A 469 11.55 5.64 8.10
N ALA A 470 11.02 6.43 9.04
CA ALA A 470 10.53 5.91 10.32
C ALA A 470 9.41 4.87 10.12
N GLN A 471 8.49 5.12 9.19
CA GLN A 471 7.44 4.18 8.83
C GLN A 471 8.02 2.89 8.21
N ARG A 472 9.03 3.00 7.37
CA ARG A 472 9.68 1.83 6.73
C ARG A 472 10.48 1.01 7.74
N ILE A 473 11.20 1.64 8.66
CA ILE A 473 11.84 0.95 9.79
C ILE A 473 10.80 0.19 10.63
N GLN A 474 9.61 0.76 10.84
CA GLN A 474 8.54 0.07 11.55
C GLN A 474 8.04 -1.16 10.80
N GLN A 475 7.91 -1.08 9.47
CA GLN A 475 7.56 -2.23 8.63
C GLN A 475 8.65 -3.30 8.64
N ASP A 476 9.92 -2.90 8.55
CA ASP A 476 11.08 -3.80 8.61
C ASP A 476 11.16 -4.50 9.97
N LYS A 477 10.80 -3.84 11.08
CA LYS A 477 10.69 -4.46 12.41
C LYS A 477 9.57 -5.51 12.47
N VAL A 478 8.39 -5.21 11.91
CA VAL A 478 7.29 -6.18 11.83
C VAL A 478 7.70 -7.39 10.98
N GLN A 479 8.41 -7.15 9.88
CA GLN A 479 8.96 -8.20 9.03
C GLN A 479 10.06 -9.03 9.72
N ALA A 480 10.96 -8.40 10.47
CA ALA A 480 12.00 -9.10 11.23
C ALA A 480 11.43 -9.97 12.36
N GLY A 481 10.31 -9.54 12.96
CA GLY A 481 9.57 -10.28 13.97
C GLY A 481 8.50 -11.23 13.41
N PHE A 482 8.38 -11.35 12.09
CA PHE A 482 7.45 -12.27 11.44
C PHE A 482 7.73 -13.71 11.90
N ASP A 483 6.71 -14.55 12.07
CA ASP A 483 6.90 -15.98 12.30
C ASP A 483 5.97 -16.73 11.36
N ALA A 484 6.55 -17.31 10.31
CA ALA A 484 5.79 -18.00 9.26
C ALA A 484 4.96 -19.18 9.78
N LYS A 485 5.35 -19.80 10.91
CA LYS A 485 4.65 -20.94 11.51
C LYS A 485 3.49 -20.50 12.41
N ALA A 486 3.64 -19.37 13.10
CA ALA A 486 2.59 -18.81 13.96
C ALA A 486 1.64 -17.86 13.21
N PHE A 487 1.98 -17.45 11.99
CA PHE A 487 1.21 -16.48 11.22
C PHE A 487 -0.18 -16.99 10.83
N LEU A 488 -1.21 -16.21 11.17
CA LEU A 488 -2.60 -16.50 10.81
C LEU A 488 -2.84 -16.16 9.34
N ARG A 489 -2.90 -17.19 8.50
CA ARG A 489 -3.15 -17.06 7.07
C ARG A 489 -4.63 -16.83 6.79
N PRO A 490 -4.96 -15.93 5.85
CA PRO A 490 -6.33 -15.82 5.38
C PRO A 490 -6.70 -17.09 4.60
N ALA A 491 -8.00 -17.40 4.55
CA ALA A 491 -8.50 -18.28 3.51
C ALA A 491 -8.21 -17.66 2.14
N VAL A 492 -8.00 -18.50 1.12
CA VAL A 492 -7.83 -17.97 -0.24
C VAL A 492 -9.14 -17.29 -0.65
N PRO A 493 -9.11 -15.98 -0.97
CA PRO A 493 -10.34 -15.23 -1.19
C PRO A 493 -11.10 -15.74 -2.41
N SER A 494 -12.42 -15.69 -2.34
CA SER A 494 -13.28 -15.84 -3.52
C SER A 494 -12.94 -14.75 -4.52
N PHE A 495 -12.96 -15.10 -5.80
CA PHE A 495 -12.73 -14.15 -6.88
C PHE A 495 -13.89 -13.18 -7.00
N PHE A 496 -13.58 -11.93 -7.34
CA PHE A 496 -14.59 -11.01 -7.83
C PHE A 496 -14.89 -11.39 -9.29
N ASP A 497 -16.02 -12.06 -9.52
CA ASP A 497 -16.48 -12.40 -10.85
C ASP A 497 -17.42 -11.30 -11.38
N ASP A 498 -16.90 -10.48 -12.27
CA ASP A 498 -17.67 -9.44 -12.98
C ASP A 498 -17.87 -9.74 -14.46
N SER A 499 -17.62 -10.99 -14.87
CA SER A 499 -17.78 -11.44 -16.26
C SER A 499 -19.22 -11.29 -16.78
N SER A 500 -20.21 -11.25 -15.87
CA SER A 500 -21.63 -11.08 -16.18
C SER A 500 -22.07 -9.62 -16.37
N CYS A 501 -21.19 -8.64 -16.13
CA CYS A 501 -21.55 -7.23 -16.22
C CYS A 501 -21.51 -6.72 -17.67
N VAL A 502 -22.68 -6.41 -18.21
CA VAL A 502 -22.84 -5.76 -19.51
C VAL A 502 -22.86 -4.24 -19.31
N TYR A 503 -21.88 -3.55 -19.89
CA TYR A 503 -21.83 -2.08 -19.89
C TYR A 503 -22.27 -1.53 -21.24
N ASN A 504 -23.25 -0.62 -21.23
CA ASN A 504 -23.67 0.06 -22.45
C ASN A 504 -22.73 1.25 -22.71
N MET A 505 -21.82 1.11 -23.67
CA MET A 505 -20.83 2.14 -23.99
C MET A 505 -21.35 3.05 -25.10
N GLN A 506 -21.64 4.31 -24.79
CA GLN A 506 -22.11 5.28 -25.78
C GLN A 506 -20.99 5.75 -26.75
N SER A 507 -19.69 5.57 -26.41
CA SER A 507 -18.58 6.12 -27.21
C SER A 507 -17.23 5.37 -27.10
N GLY A 508 -17.23 4.07 -26.79
CA GLY A 508 -16.00 3.30 -26.50
C GLY A 508 -15.46 3.52 -25.07
N LEU A 509 -14.62 2.60 -24.58
CA LEU A 509 -14.10 2.60 -23.20
C LEU A 509 -13.14 3.77 -22.93
N LEU A 510 -12.23 4.00 -23.87
CA LEU A 510 -11.26 5.09 -23.83
C LEU A 510 -11.62 6.10 -24.92
N CYS A 511 -11.56 7.38 -24.58
CA CYS A 511 -11.92 8.44 -25.50
C CYS A 511 -10.85 8.54 -26.60
N VAL A 512 -11.28 8.46 -27.85
CA VAL A 512 -10.41 8.70 -28.99
C VAL A 512 -10.27 10.21 -29.16
N SER A 513 -9.07 10.76 -28.98
CA SER A 513 -8.81 12.16 -29.34
C SER A 513 -8.84 12.30 -30.86
N GLY A 514 -9.53 13.31 -31.39
CA GLY A 514 -9.45 13.63 -32.82
C GLY A 514 -7.99 13.85 -33.25
N GLN A 515 -7.59 13.33 -34.41
CA GLN A 515 -6.21 13.30 -34.94
C GLN A 515 -5.52 14.68 -35.14
N ARG A 516 -6.09 15.80 -34.67
CA ARG A 516 -5.63 17.14 -35.06
C ARG A 516 -4.23 17.53 -34.57
N ASN A 517 -3.69 16.88 -33.54
CA ASN A 517 -2.37 17.23 -32.98
C ASN A 517 -1.26 16.21 -33.28
N SER A 518 -1.39 15.40 -34.34
CA SER A 518 -0.40 14.37 -34.71
C SER A 518 0.98 14.91 -35.17
N LYS A 519 1.13 16.23 -35.31
CA LYS A 519 2.38 16.87 -35.77
C LYS A 519 3.29 17.34 -34.64
N GLU A 520 2.76 17.54 -33.45
CA GLU A 520 3.53 18.00 -32.29
C GLU A 520 4.15 16.81 -31.56
N SER A 521 5.42 16.93 -31.21
CA SER A 521 6.08 15.91 -30.39
C SER A 521 5.43 15.80 -29.01
N LEU A 522 5.54 14.64 -28.36
CA LEU A 522 4.99 14.44 -27.02
C LEU A 522 5.47 15.52 -26.03
N ASN A 523 6.75 15.91 -26.08
CA ASN A 523 7.28 16.96 -25.21
C ASN A 523 6.64 18.32 -25.48
N GLU A 524 6.23 18.61 -26.71
CA GLU A 524 5.52 19.87 -27.03
C GLU A 524 4.10 19.91 -26.50
N ARG A 525 3.43 18.75 -26.47
CA ARG A 525 2.07 18.62 -25.95
C ARG A 525 2.04 18.51 -24.43
N ARG A 526 3.05 17.86 -23.84
CA ARG A 526 3.15 17.62 -22.40
C ARG A 526 3.77 18.79 -21.64
N CYS A 527 4.81 19.43 -22.19
CA CYS A 527 5.51 20.52 -21.51
C CYS A 527 4.94 21.86 -21.97
N CYS A 528 4.60 22.71 -21.01
CA CYS A 528 4.17 24.07 -21.31
C CYS A 528 5.02 25.11 -20.59
N ASN A 529 5.09 26.29 -21.20
CA ASN A 529 5.85 27.44 -20.70
C ASN A 529 4.93 28.54 -20.15
N SER A 530 3.69 28.21 -19.81
CA SER A 530 2.76 29.16 -19.22
C SER A 530 2.83 29.06 -17.70
N CYS A 531 3.54 30.02 -17.10
CA CYS A 531 3.56 30.27 -15.67
C CYS A 531 2.22 30.89 -15.24
N ARG A 532 1.13 30.13 -15.35
CA ARG A 532 -0.15 30.54 -14.78
C ARG A 532 -0.21 29.90 -13.39
N ASP A 533 -0.17 30.72 -12.35
CA ASP A 533 -0.33 30.24 -10.97
C ASP A 533 -1.60 29.40 -10.87
N PHE A 534 -1.55 28.32 -10.09
CA PHE A 534 -2.71 27.53 -9.74
C PHE A 534 -3.68 28.42 -8.94
N GLY A 535 -4.56 29.11 -9.65
CA GLY A 535 -5.39 30.17 -9.07
C GLY A 535 -5.81 31.20 -10.11
N GLY A 536 -6.73 30.83 -10.99
CA GLY A 536 -7.53 31.84 -11.68
C GLY A 536 -8.19 32.76 -10.64
N GLY A 537 -7.78 34.02 -10.60
CA GLY A 537 -8.53 35.11 -9.96
C GLY A 537 -8.42 35.27 -8.45
N GLY A 538 -7.43 34.68 -7.78
CA GLY A 538 -7.21 34.85 -6.34
C GLY A 538 -5.76 35.17 -6.03
N THR A 539 -5.36 36.42 -6.25
CA THR A 539 -4.06 36.99 -5.87
C THR A 539 -3.48 36.37 -4.60
N ASN A 540 -2.29 35.74 -4.68
CA ASN A 540 -1.27 35.62 -3.62
C ASN A 540 -1.69 35.30 -2.17
N LYS A 541 -2.91 34.86 -1.89
CA LYS A 541 -3.45 34.72 -0.53
C LYS A 541 -3.17 33.36 0.10
N ARG A 542 -2.78 32.34 -0.66
CA ARG A 542 -2.49 31.00 -0.11
C ARG A 542 -1.04 30.87 0.36
N ALA A 543 -0.06 31.30 -0.45
CA ALA A 543 1.32 31.40 -0.01
C ALA A 543 1.51 32.49 1.06
N SER A 544 0.84 33.65 0.94
CA SER A 544 0.93 34.68 1.99
C SER A 544 0.22 34.28 3.29
N ARG A 545 -0.77 33.38 3.28
CA ARG A 545 -1.31 32.80 4.52
C ARG A 545 -0.32 31.90 5.25
N ILE A 546 0.62 31.28 4.54
CA ILE A 546 1.66 30.44 5.13
C ILE A 546 2.70 31.32 5.85
N GLU A 547 3.03 32.50 5.29
CA GLU A 547 3.89 33.48 5.97
C GLU A 547 3.18 34.31 7.05
N LEU A 548 1.90 34.67 6.85
CA LEU A 548 1.13 35.38 7.89
C LEU A 548 0.76 34.47 9.07
N GLY A 549 0.56 33.17 8.85
CA GLY A 549 0.24 32.22 9.91
C GLY A 549 1.38 32.06 10.92
N SER A 550 2.63 31.99 10.46
CA SER A 550 3.81 31.94 11.33
C SER A 550 4.04 33.25 12.07
N VAL A 551 3.83 34.40 11.40
CA VAL A 551 3.94 35.72 12.03
C VAL A 551 2.86 35.94 13.10
N PHE A 552 1.61 35.54 12.83
CA PHE A 552 0.53 35.64 13.83
C PHE A 552 0.66 34.60 14.96
N GLY A 553 1.19 33.41 14.70
CA GLY A 553 1.51 32.43 15.73
C GLY A 553 2.54 32.96 16.73
N VAL A 554 3.63 33.55 16.22
CA VAL A 554 4.68 34.18 17.04
C VAL A 554 4.15 35.40 17.81
N LEU A 555 3.33 36.24 17.18
CA LEU A 555 2.70 37.38 17.86
C LEU A 555 1.68 36.94 18.92
N GLY A 556 0.89 35.90 18.67
CA GLY A 556 -0.05 35.34 19.63
C GLY A 556 0.65 34.77 20.87
N LEU A 557 1.75 34.04 20.67
CA LEU A 557 2.59 33.52 21.75
C LEU A 557 3.23 34.66 22.56
N ALA A 558 3.74 35.70 21.89
CA ALA A 558 4.28 36.88 22.56
C ALA A 558 3.24 37.59 23.42
N VAL A 559 1.99 37.74 22.94
CA VAL A 559 0.90 38.34 23.72
C VAL A 559 0.56 37.49 24.94
N VAL A 560 0.47 36.15 24.80
CA VAL A 560 0.19 35.26 25.94
C VAL A 560 1.30 35.36 27.00
N VAL A 561 2.57 35.36 26.59
CA VAL A 561 3.72 35.50 27.50
C VAL A 561 3.72 36.85 28.20
N ILE A 562 3.45 37.94 27.48
CA ILE A 562 3.34 39.30 28.06
C ILE A 562 2.17 39.36 29.05
N THR A 563 1.02 38.77 28.72
CA THR A 563 -0.16 38.79 29.59
C THR A 563 0.09 37.96 30.86
N ALA A 564 0.71 36.79 30.74
CA ALA A 564 1.07 35.92 31.86
C ALA A 564 2.11 36.59 32.79
N THR A 565 3.14 37.23 32.23
CA THR A 565 4.14 37.97 33.01
C THR A 565 3.52 39.18 33.73
N PHE A 566 2.59 39.90 33.08
CA PHE A 566 1.86 40.99 33.72
C PHE A 566 0.98 40.50 34.88
N TRP A 567 0.34 39.34 34.72
CA TRP A 567 -0.50 38.73 35.75
C TRP A 567 0.34 38.24 36.94
N LEU A 568 1.47 37.58 36.68
CA LEU A 568 2.43 37.14 37.70
C LEU A 568 2.99 38.32 38.51
N ARG A 569 3.34 39.42 37.84
CA ARG A 569 3.83 40.64 38.51
C ARG A 569 2.77 41.25 39.41
N ARG A 570 1.52 41.31 38.93
CA ARG A 570 0.38 41.81 39.71
C ARG A 570 0.03 40.91 40.90
N TYR A 571 0.24 39.61 40.77
CA TYR A 571 0.08 38.65 41.86
C TYR A 571 1.17 38.82 42.93
N GLN A 572 2.42 39.02 42.52
CA GLN A 572 3.53 39.33 43.43
C GLN A 572 3.34 40.64 44.18
N ASP A 573 2.88 41.70 43.51
CA ASP A 573 2.57 42.99 44.16
C ASP A 573 1.44 42.86 45.20
N LYS A 574 0.44 42.01 44.94
CA LYS A 574 -0.62 41.70 45.91
C LYS A 574 -0.08 40.96 47.13
N GLN A 575 0.80 39.98 46.95
CA GLN A 575 1.41 39.28 48.09
C GLN A 575 2.37 40.18 48.88
N GLY A 576 3.07 41.11 48.21
CA GLY A 576 3.90 42.11 48.87
C GLY A 576 3.10 43.06 49.78
N ASN A 577 1.86 43.39 49.41
CA ASN A 577 0.98 44.23 50.24
C ASN A 577 0.34 43.47 51.41
N VAL A 578 0.01 42.18 51.25
CA VAL A 578 -0.52 41.35 52.34
C VAL A 578 0.51 41.15 53.45
N ASN A 579 1.78 40.95 53.09
CA ASN A 579 2.88 40.85 54.07
C ASN A 579 3.21 42.19 54.75
N ARG A 580 2.74 43.32 54.20
CA ARG A 580 2.90 44.67 54.77
C ARG A 580 1.79 45.03 55.77
N GLU A 581 0.65 44.33 55.72
CA GLU A 581 -0.43 44.45 56.71
C GLU A 581 -0.25 43.49 57.90
N GLU A 582 0.32 42.29 57.68
CA GLU A 582 0.64 41.36 58.79
C GLU A 582 1.79 41.85 59.69
N SER A 583 2.68 42.70 59.19
CA SER A 583 3.74 43.34 59.99
C SER A 583 3.26 44.51 60.85
N ARG A 584 1.96 44.86 60.81
CA ARG A 584 1.36 45.95 61.59
C ARG A 584 0.49 45.50 62.76
N ILE A 585 0.28 44.19 62.95
CA ILE A 585 -0.66 43.66 63.96
C ILE A 585 0.06 42.93 65.13
N THR A 586 1.35 42.64 65.03
CA THR A 586 2.13 42.09 66.16
C THR A 586 2.85 43.17 66.96
N GLU A 587 2.09 44.08 67.59
CA GLU A 587 2.60 44.86 68.73
C GLU A 587 1.45 45.40 69.58
N THR A 588 0.80 44.54 70.38
CA THR A 588 0.22 44.94 71.68
C THR A 588 -0.20 43.73 72.53
N GLU A 589 0.65 43.48 73.51
CA GLU A 589 0.40 43.16 74.93
C GLU A 589 -0.58 42.08 75.42
N SER A 590 0.01 41.29 76.32
CA SER A 590 -0.52 40.29 77.25
C SER A 590 -1.05 40.87 78.57
N VAL A 591 -1.74 39.99 79.32
CA VAL A 591 -2.14 40.05 80.76
C VAL A 591 -3.48 40.76 81.01
N GLY A 592 -4.48 40.20 81.70
CA GLY A 592 -4.63 38.95 82.44
C GLY A 592 -5.78 39.09 83.45
N SER A 593 -6.62 38.06 83.54
CA SER A 593 -7.31 37.53 84.74
C SER A 593 -8.34 38.37 85.52
N GLY A 594 -9.57 37.85 85.64
CA GLY A 594 -10.55 38.27 86.65
C GLY A 594 -11.93 37.59 86.55
N LEU A 595 -12.20 36.65 87.45
CA LEU A 595 -13.38 35.77 87.59
C LEU A 595 -14.76 36.45 87.70
N GLY A 596 -15.82 35.73 87.30
CA GLY A 596 -17.19 35.91 87.80
C GLY A 596 -18.32 35.20 87.02
N LEU A 597 -18.57 33.91 87.33
CA LEU A 597 -19.85 33.18 87.11
C LEU A 597 -20.96 33.72 88.07
N PRO A 598 -22.28 33.37 87.99
CA PRO A 598 -22.96 32.33 87.19
C PRO A 598 -24.35 32.71 86.58
N THR A 599 -24.95 31.73 85.86
CA THR A 599 -26.38 31.29 85.82
C THR A 599 -27.12 31.27 84.46
N GLY A 600 -27.60 30.06 84.07
CA GLY A 600 -28.68 29.75 83.10
C GLY A 600 -28.24 29.60 81.62
N THR A 601 -27.97 28.46 80.96
CA THR A 601 -28.46 27.05 80.92
C THR A 601 -29.97 26.92 80.71
N ASN A 602 -30.55 26.16 79.77
CA ASN A 602 -30.17 25.23 78.68
C ASN A 602 -31.43 25.20 77.78
N GLY A 603 -31.44 24.87 76.49
CA GLY A 603 -30.59 24.02 75.69
C GLY A 603 -31.53 23.19 74.81
N GLU A 604 -31.52 23.43 73.51
CA GLU A 604 -32.02 22.46 72.53
C GLU A 604 -30.82 21.90 71.78
N VAL A 605 -30.60 20.62 72.05
CA VAL A 605 -29.69 19.71 71.37
C VAL A 605 -30.48 19.07 70.23
N LEU A 606 -29.91 19.05 69.03
CA LEU A 606 -30.29 18.06 68.01
C LEU A 606 -29.03 17.35 67.54
N GLU A 607 -28.95 16.11 68.01
CA GLU A 607 -27.97 15.07 67.73
C GLU A 607 -28.46 14.20 66.55
N MET A 608 -27.49 13.70 65.76
CA MET A 608 -27.44 12.39 65.09
C MET A 608 -28.74 11.65 64.66
N LYS A 609 -28.84 11.29 63.35
CA LYS A 609 -28.67 9.90 62.83
C LYS A 609 -29.14 9.74 61.36
N THR A 610 -28.23 9.21 60.56
CA THR A 610 -28.36 8.19 59.49
C THR A 610 -29.74 7.73 58.99
N HIS A 611 -29.97 7.72 57.66
CA HIS A 611 -30.23 6.51 56.86
C HIS A 611 -30.31 6.77 55.34
N LYS A 612 -29.80 5.80 54.55
CA LYS A 612 -29.93 5.62 53.09
C LYS A 612 -31.39 5.34 52.69
N PRO A 613 -31.80 5.48 51.40
CA PRO A 613 -31.71 4.35 50.42
C PRO A 613 -31.26 4.79 49.01
N THR A 614 -30.30 4.11 48.38
CA THR A 614 -30.50 3.05 47.35
C THR A 614 -30.60 3.59 45.93
N MET A 615 -29.45 3.61 45.24
CA MET A 615 -29.34 3.74 43.79
C MET A 615 -29.25 2.34 43.19
N VAL A 616 -30.18 1.98 42.30
CA VAL A 616 -30.18 0.71 41.57
C VAL A 616 -29.33 0.85 40.30
N ILE A 617 -28.31 0.01 40.18
CA ILE A 617 -27.51 -0.22 38.98
C ILE A 617 -27.98 -1.54 38.35
N PRO A 618 -28.30 -1.62 37.05
CA PRO A 618 -28.33 -2.89 36.35
C PRO A 618 -26.93 -3.27 35.85
N SER A 619 -26.44 -4.37 36.40
CA SER A 619 -25.25 -5.12 36.00
C SER A 619 -25.48 -5.93 34.72
N GLN A 620 -24.54 -5.91 33.77
CA GLN A 620 -24.08 -7.10 33.04
C GLN A 620 -22.71 -6.79 32.40
N VAL A 621 -21.62 -7.21 33.05
CA VAL A 621 -20.31 -7.44 32.42
C VAL A 621 -19.91 -8.87 32.73
N ARG A 622 -19.87 -9.72 31.70
CA ARG A 622 -19.29 -11.06 31.75
C ARG A 622 -17.77 -10.94 31.73
N LYS A 623 -17.13 -11.46 32.79
CA LYS A 623 -15.69 -11.74 32.84
C LYS A 623 -15.41 -13.05 32.10
N MET A 624 -14.45 -13.03 31.17
CA MET A 624 -13.58 -14.18 30.88
C MET A 624 -12.18 -13.79 31.32
N SER A 625 -11.62 -14.57 32.26
CA SER A 625 -10.30 -14.34 32.84
C SER A 625 -9.22 -14.97 31.98
N GLN A 626 -8.23 -14.17 31.56
CA GLN A 626 -6.94 -14.67 31.13
C GLN A 626 -6.13 -15.13 32.34
N LYS A 627 -5.67 -16.38 32.31
CA LYS A 627 -4.60 -16.89 33.18
C LYS A 627 -3.26 -16.57 32.50
N PHE A 628 -2.48 -15.67 33.08
CA PHE A 628 -1.04 -15.59 32.83
C PHE A 628 -0.35 -16.47 33.85
N ALA A 629 0.33 -17.52 33.36
CA ALA A 629 1.30 -18.28 34.15
C ALA A 629 2.67 -17.63 33.98
N ILE A 630 3.23 -17.15 35.09
CA ILE A 630 4.61 -16.70 35.19
C ILE A 630 5.45 -17.96 35.38
N GLY A 631 6.17 -18.35 34.33
CA GLY A 631 7.21 -19.39 34.41
C GLY A 631 8.55 -18.74 34.74
N THR A 632 9.05 -19.00 35.95
CA THR A 632 10.44 -18.78 36.35
C THR A 632 11.36 -19.67 35.53
N VAL A 633 12.32 -19.08 34.82
CA VAL A 633 13.42 -19.80 34.17
C VAL A 633 14.61 -19.83 35.11
N GLU A 634 14.92 -21.03 35.63
CA GLU A 634 16.19 -21.34 36.28
C GLU A 634 17.31 -21.38 35.25
N VAL A 635 18.40 -20.70 35.57
CA VAL A 635 19.67 -20.76 34.85
C VAL A 635 20.40 -22.03 35.28
N HIS A 636 20.62 -22.96 34.36
CA HIS A 636 21.63 -24.01 34.51
C HIS A 636 22.72 -23.80 33.46
N SER A 637 23.88 -23.36 33.97
CA SER A 637 25.17 -23.55 33.35
C SER A 637 25.45 -25.06 33.22
N ASN A 638 25.84 -25.52 32.04
CA ASN A 638 26.71 -26.70 31.96
C ASN A 638 27.67 -26.55 30.78
N GLU A 639 28.91 -26.83 31.11
CA GLU A 639 30.09 -26.94 30.26
C GLU A 639 29.96 -28.14 29.31
N HIS A 640 30.22 -27.93 28.02
CA HIS A 640 31.21 -28.68 27.22
C HIS A 640 31.34 -28.11 25.81
#